data_AF-A0A3F2S3U3-F1
#
_entry.id   AF-A0A3F2S3U3-F1
#
_cell.length_a   1.000
_cell.length_b   1.000
_cell.length_c   1.000
_cell.angle_alpha   90.00
_cell.angle_beta   90.00
_cell.angle_gamma   90.00
#
_symmetry.space_group_name_H-M   'P 1'
#
loop_
_entity.id
_entity.type
_entity.pdbx_description
1 polymer ?
#
loop_
_entity_poly.entity_id
_entity_poly.type
_entity_poly.pdbx_seq_one_letter_code
_entity_poly.pdbx_strand_id
1 'polypeptide(L)'
;MAGGSCAAVIVLMCGLPAAGKTTLAKHFTSSGSTPTRLYERISFDDLYEQAVNHAAEGKTSEFNPDIWQTCQQEMVVRVTKRIEQQSAFITSSPMQQLVLLVDDNFQYQSLRKRFFHLAADLNCGFAVLYMNVPAAICRERNAARMVDSPHFKLNEVESFASDEEIDIELGTQSDPSSNTVEQVMPQRVADDRIGYFSKRYTEYGMRGQDLGDGNGFHWWDPQTTVIHRRKLELDPTTNTVKDPITYYIDPSVPKEWREAFAAGVNAWAPAFERIGFTNAIRAVLPGDNDWPADYRLGDLRYNSISVMISERTYAQGPTITDPRSGEILHSDITFEYGFFNEVMADFDLKSPVDPPQAGTDASSNAKHAFDRTGRNQQCGFAQDSQHQVDRMLLSTVAMDTDGYVPKRLIAQHFSDIIMHEVGHTLGLRHNFAGSSAYSRDQLHNSSFVEEHGISTSVMDYLPVNIFSDLTEAEAEAHAFYMTTIGAYDYSAIAYGYSIVDGETPGYKHPRLTELASTSPMFLTDENVEHLLNPYGQTFDLSSDIVDYAADRLEFVKRTRQSSALLNKIPDDASWTTFWQRESVLLRMIAQAIKKVDPVLGGVNVTHAHRSKGEEMYRAAVVPRAMQLQALGVLVRIIRNEDGLFPKSEVYMSYIEVVGFMDEDCKEPSLDYGCLGRGLVDVNAAIMAVIKKAIHTVLYSALGRVIQQDAASPLGVREILEAVGNATAIHEESLNQQVSTFLHEQLHDMISDSTVDSRIKTAIQEVWGFTPPPPVVIAGIKQPGKK
;
A
#
# COMPACT_ATOMS: atom_id res chain seq x y z
N MET A 1 -7.90 -13.78 -25.30
CA MET A 1 -8.83 -13.52 -26.41
C MET A 1 -8.29 -12.38 -27.24
N ALA A 2 -8.14 -12.54 -28.56
CA ALA A 2 -7.64 -11.50 -29.45
C ALA A 2 -8.75 -10.44 -29.65
N GLY A 3 -8.71 -9.35 -28.88
CA GLY A 3 -9.68 -8.25 -28.98
C GLY A 3 -9.24 -7.21 -29.98
N GLY A 4 -9.82 -7.20 -31.18
CA GLY A 4 -9.65 -6.10 -32.14
C GLY A 4 -10.10 -4.78 -31.51
N SER A 5 -9.27 -3.74 -31.61
CA SER A 5 -9.60 -2.39 -31.13
C SER A 5 -10.78 -1.83 -31.92
N CYS A 6 -11.94 -1.64 -31.29
CA CYS A 6 -13.02 -0.87 -31.89
C CYS A 6 -12.57 0.59 -32.02
N ALA A 7 -12.67 1.19 -33.21
CA ALA A 7 -12.26 2.57 -33.45
C ALA A 7 -13.36 3.57 -33.07
N ALA A 8 -14.12 3.32 -31.99
CA ALA A 8 -15.17 4.20 -31.51
C ALA A 8 -15.10 4.41 -29.99
N VAL A 9 -15.49 5.60 -29.52
CA VAL A 9 -15.63 5.96 -28.11
C VAL A 9 -16.96 6.66 -27.89
N ILE A 10 -17.76 6.17 -26.93
CA ILE A 10 -18.97 6.83 -26.45
C ILE A 10 -18.57 7.80 -25.32
N VAL A 11 -18.97 9.07 -25.44
CA VAL A 11 -18.70 10.10 -24.43
C VAL A 11 -20.02 10.70 -23.96
N LEU A 12 -20.39 10.48 -22.70
CA LEU A 12 -21.59 11.07 -22.10
C LEU A 12 -21.30 12.47 -21.56
N MET A 13 -22.00 13.49 -22.06
CA MET A 13 -21.91 14.85 -21.54
C MET A 13 -22.87 14.97 -20.35
N CYS A 14 -22.37 15.07 -19.12
CA CYS A 14 -23.20 15.08 -17.91
C CYS A 14 -23.12 16.44 -17.20
N GLY A 15 -24.18 16.86 -16.51
CA GLY A 15 -24.19 18.10 -15.73
C GLY A 15 -25.54 18.80 -15.71
N LEU A 16 -25.69 19.82 -14.87
CA LEU A 16 -26.93 20.58 -14.73
C LEU A 16 -27.39 21.24 -16.05
N PRO A 17 -28.69 21.52 -16.22
CA PRO A 17 -29.17 22.45 -17.25
C PRO A 17 -28.35 23.76 -17.22
N ALA A 18 -28.05 24.31 -18.39
CA ALA A 18 -27.21 25.50 -18.56
C ALA A 18 -25.74 25.41 -18.06
N ALA A 19 -25.25 24.22 -17.69
CA ALA A 19 -23.82 24.00 -17.37
C ALA A 19 -22.88 24.18 -18.58
N GLY A 20 -23.40 24.22 -19.81
CA GLY A 20 -22.63 24.44 -21.03
C GLY A 20 -22.36 23.19 -21.88
N LYS A 21 -23.02 22.07 -21.58
CA LYS A 21 -22.87 20.76 -22.27
C LYS A 21 -22.99 20.88 -23.78
N THR A 22 -24.12 21.40 -24.24
CA THR A 22 -24.39 21.61 -25.67
C THR A 22 -23.40 22.55 -26.33
N THR A 23 -22.96 23.61 -25.64
CA THR A 23 -21.95 24.54 -26.18
C THR A 23 -20.62 23.83 -26.39
N LEU A 24 -20.20 23.02 -25.42
CA LEU A 24 -18.97 22.24 -25.49
C LEU A 24 -19.05 21.15 -26.57
N ALA A 25 -20.16 20.42 -26.63
CA ALA A 25 -20.39 19.40 -27.65
C ALA A 25 -20.38 20.00 -29.06
N LYS A 26 -21.05 21.15 -29.25
CA LYS A 26 -21.03 21.90 -30.52
C LYS A 26 -19.62 22.35 -30.89
N HIS A 27 -18.82 22.83 -29.93
CA HIS A 27 -17.43 23.23 -30.16
C HIS A 27 -16.57 22.06 -30.67
N PHE A 28 -16.73 20.87 -30.09
CA PHE A 28 -16.04 19.67 -30.58
C PHE A 28 -16.45 19.31 -32.00
N THR A 29 -17.74 19.35 -32.32
CA THR A 29 -18.22 19.06 -33.68
C THR A 29 -17.85 20.15 -34.69
N SER A 30 -17.80 21.43 -34.29
CA SER A 30 -17.46 22.55 -35.20
C SER A 30 -15.97 22.67 -35.48
N SER A 31 -15.13 22.18 -34.56
CA SER A 31 -13.67 22.12 -34.75
C SER A 31 -13.26 21.14 -35.87
N GLY A 32 -14.20 20.35 -36.39
CA GLY A 32 -14.02 19.44 -37.51
C GLY A 32 -13.28 18.15 -37.15
N SER A 33 -13.35 17.17 -38.06
CA SER A 33 -12.58 15.92 -37.96
C SER A 33 -11.08 16.23 -37.97
N THR A 34 -10.35 15.73 -36.98
CA THR A 34 -8.88 15.73 -37.04
C THR A 34 -8.43 14.58 -37.94
N PRO A 35 -7.17 14.53 -38.41
CA PRO A 35 -6.66 13.39 -39.17
C PRO A 35 -6.84 12.04 -38.45
N THR A 36 -7.00 12.05 -37.13
CA THR A 36 -7.11 10.85 -36.28
C THR A 36 -8.49 10.64 -35.65
N ARG A 37 -9.36 11.65 -35.59
CA ARG A 37 -10.65 11.57 -34.89
C ARG A 37 -11.79 12.25 -35.63
N LEU A 38 -12.95 11.60 -35.62
CA LEU A 38 -14.22 12.12 -36.13
C LEU A 38 -15.14 12.37 -34.93
N TYR A 39 -15.57 13.62 -34.71
CA TYR A 39 -16.48 13.98 -33.62
C TYR A 39 -17.91 14.12 -34.15
N GLU A 40 -18.85 13.41 -33.52
CA GLU A 40 -20.28 13.52 -33.83
C GLU A 40 -21.10 13.72 -32.56
N ARG A 41 -22.17 14.53 -32.65
CA ARG A 41 -23.09 14.80 -31.54
C ARG A 41 -24.43 14.13 -31.78
N ILE A 42 -24.92 13.40 -30.79
CA ILE A 42 -26.31 12.96 -30.71
C ILE A 42 -26.94 13.63 -29.49
N SER A 43 -27.98 14.43 -29.73
CA SER A 43 -28.65 15.27 -28.73
C SER A 43 -30.01 14.70 -28.39
N PHE A 44 -30.26 14.48 -27.10
CA PHE A 44 -31.58 14.07 -26.63
C PHE A 44 -32.62 15.17 -26.88
N ASP A 45 -32.25 16.43 -26.64
CA ASP A 45 -33.15 17.58 -26.84
C ASP A 45 -33.59 17.70 -28.31
N ASP A 46 -32.67 17.50 -29.27
CA ASP A 46 -33.00 17.56 -30.71
C ASP A 46 -33.98 16.44 -31.10
N LEU A 47 -33.83 15.26 -30.51
CA LEU A 47 -34.70 14.10 -30.72
C LEU A 47 -36.10 14.31 -30.14
N TYR A 48 -36.14 14.84 -28.92
CA TYR A 48 -37.38 15.11 -28.22
C TYR A 48 -38.17 16.23 -28.91
N GLU A 49 -37.51 17.33 -29.31
CA GLU A 49 -38.15 18.40 -30.10
C GLU A 49 -38.71 17.88 -31.44
N GLN A 50 -37.98 17.02 -32.15
CA GLN A 50 -38.48 16.39 -33.37
C GLN A 50 -39.71 15.51 -33.11
N ALA A 51 -39.67 14.69 -32.06
CA ALA A 51 -40.78 13.80 -31.71
C ALA A 51 -42.04 14.58 -31.29
N VAL A 52 -41.89 15.65 -30.51
CA VAL A 52 -42.98 16.53 -30.09
C VAL A 52 -43.58 17.26 -31.31
N ASN A 53 -42.74 17.79 -32.21
CA ASN A 53 -43.21 18.46 -33.43
C ASN A 53 -43.94 17.52 -34.40
N HIS A 54 -43.59 16.23 -34.43
CA HIS A 54 -44.28 15.22 -35.22
C HIS A 54 -45.59 14.73 -34.58
N ALA A 55 -45.70 14.78 -33.25
CA ALA A 55 -46.87 14.33 -32.50
C ALA A 55 -47.98 15.40 -32.39
N ALA A 56 -47.65 16.69 -32.54
CA ALA A 56 -48.58 17.79 -32.30
C ALA A 56 -48.98 18.54 -33.59
N GLU A 57 -50.21 18.31 -34.08
CA GLU A 57 -50.98 19.38 -34.73
C GLU A 57 -51.40 20.42 -33.66
N GLY A 58 -50.44 21.22 -33.19
CA GLY A 58 -50.71 22.33 -32.28
C GLY A 58 -50.14 22.18 -30.87
N LYS A 59 -49.31 23.17 -30.51
CA LYS A 59 -48.78 23.54 -29.19
C LYS A 59 -49.33 22.77 -27.98
N THR A 60 -48.56 21.81 -27.49
CA THR A 60 -48.60 21.37 -26.08
C THR A 60 -47.27 21.71 -25.43
N SER A 61 -47.29 22.58 -24.43
CA SER A 61 -46.13 23.06 -23.66
C SER A 61 -45.80 22.18 -22.44
N GLU A 62 -46.35 20.97 -22.36
CA GLU A 62 -46.25 20.07 -21.21
C GLU A 62 -45.35 18.85 -21.51
N PHE A 63 -44.57 18.44 -20.50
CA PHE A 63 -43.69 17.27 -20.60
C PHE A 63 -44.50 16.00 -20.85
N ASN A 64 -44.13 15.22 -21.87
CA ASN A 64 -44.80 13.96 -22.18
C ASN A 64 -43.88 12.76 -21.84
N PRO A 65 -44.19 12.00 -20.78
CA PRO A 65 -43.37 10.87 -20.34
C PRO A 65 -43.20 9.77 -21.39
N ASP A 66 -44.23 9.51 -22.21
CA ASP A 66 -44.21 8.43 -23.22
C ASP A 66 -43.29 8.81 -24.40
N ILE A 67 -43.35 10.07 -24.84
CA ILE A 67 -42.42 10.61 -25.84
C ILE A 67 -41.00 10.60 -25.28
N TRP A 68 -40.81 10.99 -24.02
CA TRP A 68 -39.50 11.01 -23.37
C TRP A 68 -38.89 9.60 -23.28
N GLN A 69 -39.65 8.60 -22.86
CA GLN A 69 -39.18 7.20 -22.81
C GLN A 69 -38.84 6.67 -24.20
N THR A 70 -39.66 6.99 -25.20
CA THR A 70 -39.43 6.61 -26.60
C THR A 70 -38.14 7.24 -27.12
N CYS A 71 -37.90 8.53 -26.88
CA CYS A 71 -36.67 9.22 -27.25
C CYS A 71 -35.44 8.63 -26.54
N GLN A 72 -35.56 8.21 -25.28
CA GLN A 72 -34.47 7.55 -24.55
C GLN A 72 -34.13 6.17 -25.15
N GLN A 73 -35.11 5.46 -25.71
CA GLN A 73 -34.85 4.23 -26.47
C GLN A 73 -34.20 4.51 -27.82
N GLU A 74 -34.72 5.50 -28.56
CA GLU A 74 -34.21 5.94 -29.84
C GLU A 74 -32.75 6.42 -29.76
N MET A 75 -32.35 7.11 -28.67
CA MET A 75 -30.97 7.49 -28.40
C MET A 75 -30.01 6.30 -28.44
N VAL A 76 -30.38 5.22 -27.74
CA VAL A 76 -29.56 3.99 -27.71
C VAL A 76 -29.50 3.34 -29.08
N VAL A 77 -30.62 3.28 -29.80
CA VAL A 77 -30.66 2.73 -31.18
C VAL A 77 -29.76 3.52 -32.12
N ARG A 78 -29.79 4.86 -32.07
CA ARG A 78 -28.96 5.72 -32.91
C ARG A 78 -27.47 5.59 -32.60
N VAL A 79 -27.11 5.55 -31.32
CA VAL A 79 -25.73 5.31 -30.88
C VAL A 79 -25.23 3.96 -31.39
N THR A 80 -26.03 2.90 -31.21
CA THR A 80 -25.70 1.54 -31.65
C THR A 80 -25.47 1.49 -33.16
N LYS A 81 -26.46 1.95 -33.95
CA LYS A 81 -26.41 1.94 -35.41
C LYS A 81 -25.22 2.72 -35.96
N ARG A 82 -24.88 3.87 -35.35
CA ARG A 82 -23.77 4.71 -35.82
C ARG A 82 -22.42 4.04 -35.57
N ILE A 83 -22.25 3.36 -34.45
CA ILE A 83 -21.03 2.61 -34.12
C ILE A 83 -20.90 1.41 -35.06
N GLU A 84 -21.97 0.66 -35.32
CA GLU A 84 -21.97 -0.45 -36.28
C GLU A 84 -21.61 0.01 -37.70
N GLN A 85 -22.16 1.14 -38.15
CA GLN A 85 -21.81 1.76 -39.43
C GLN A 85 -20.32 2.13 -39.52
N GLN A 86 -19.74 2.63 -38.43
CA GLN A 86 -18.30 2.94 -38.38
C GLN A 86 -17.47 1.66 -38.51
N SER A 87 -17.85 0.61 -37.78
CA SER A 87 -17.19 -0.69 -37.83
C SER A 87 -17.21 -1.31 -39.23
N ALA A 88 -18.29 -1.10 -40.00
CA ALA A 88 -18.40 -1.53 -41.40
C ALA A 88 -17.59 -0.68 -42.39
N PHE A 89 -17.30 0.59 -42.07
CA PHE A 89 -16.54 1.51 -42.93
C PHE A 89 -15.02 1.34 -42.80
N ILE A 90 -14.53 0.88 -41.65
CA ILE A 90 -13.09 0.73 -41.34
C ILE A 90 -12.39 -0.33 -42.24
N THR A 91 -13.14 -1.22 -42.89
CA THR A 91 -12.56 -2.24 -43.79
C THR A 91 -11.97 -1.70 -45.11
N SER A 92 -12.08 -0.39 -45.42
CA SER A 92 -11.69 0.14 -46.74
C SER A 92 -10.91 1.48 -46.76
N SER A 93 -10.50 2.06 -45.63
CA SER A 93 -9.80 3.36 -45.59
C SER A 93 -8.96 3.57 -44.31
N PRO A 94 -7.98 4.51 -44.27
CA PRO A 94 -7.15 4.74 -43.09
C PRO A 94 -7.97 5.16 -41.85
N MET A 95 -7.64 4.60 -40.69
CA MET A 95 -8.42 4.64 -39.44
C MET A 95 -8.54 6.05 -38.81
N GLN A 96 -9.70 6.68 -38.94
CA GLN A 96 -10.17 7.73 -38.01
C GLN A 96 -11.00 7.09 -36.89
N GLN A 97 -10.69 7.44 -35.63
CA GLN A 97 -11.47 7.01 -34.45
C GLN A 97 -12.73 7.88 -34.30
N LEU A 98 -13.90 7.27 -34.25
CA LEU A 98 -15.17 7.95 -33.98
C LEU A 98 -15.29 8.30 -32.49
N VAL A 99 -15.62 9.55 -32.18
CA VAL A 99 -15.95 10.01 -30.83
C VAL A 99 -17.39 10.50 -30.86
N LEU A 100 -18.28 9.74 -30.23
CA LEU A 100 -19.71 10.01 -30.22
C LEU A 100 -20.10 10.71 -28.91
N LEU A 101 -20.37 12.00 -29.01
CA LEU A 101 -20.78 12.87 -27.91
C LEU A 101 -22.30 12.75 -27.72
N VAL A 102 -22.70 12.11 -26.64
CA VAL A 102 -24.10 11.94 -26.26
C VAL A 102 -24.47 13.10 -25.33
N ASP A 103 -25.30 14.03 -25.81
CA ASP A 103 -25.66 15.29 -25.15
C ASP A 103 -27.05 15.17 -24.50
N ASP A 104 -27.07 15.02 -23.17
CA ASP A 104 -28.25 14.99 -22.31
C ASP A 104 -27.84 15.44 -20.88
N ASN A 105 -28.75 15.56 -19.92
CA ASN A 105 -28.41 15.92 -18.54
C ASN A 105 -27.81 14.75 -17.75
N PHE A 106 -28.18 13.50 -18.07
CA PHE A 106 -27.71 12.26 -17.41
C PHE A 106 -27.66 12.34 -15.88
N GLN A 107 -28.71 12.88 -15.25
CA GLN A 107 -28.73 13.11 -13.80
C GLN A 107 -28.68 11.78 -13.02
N TYR A 108 -29.42 10.77 -13.47
CA TYR A 108 -29.52 9.47 -12.82
C TYR A 108 -28.40 8.50 -13.24
N GLN A 109 -27.88 7.74 -12.28
CA GLN A 109 -26.87 6.69 -12.53
C GLN A 109 -27.39 5.61 -13.49
N SER A 110 -28.68 5.26 -13.42
CA SER A 110 -29.33 4.27 -14.29
C SER A 110 -29.22 4.64 -15.77
N LEU A 111 -29.37 5.93 -16.12
CA LEU A 111 -29.22 6.42 -17.49
C LEU A 111 -27.78 6.26 -18.00
N ARG A 112 -26.77 6.50 -17.15
CA ARG A 112 -25.35 6.36 -17.51
C ARG A 112 -24.93 4.89 -17.64
N LYS A 113 -25.38 4.05 -16.70
CA LYS A 113 -25.09 2.61 -16.66
C LYS A 113 -25.57 1.91 -17.94
N ARG A 114 -26.68 2.37 -18.52
CA ARG A 114 -27.21 1.86 -19.79
C ARG A 114 -26.22 2.04 -20.95
N PHE A 115 -25.58 3.19 -21.08
CA PHE A 115 -24.58 3.43 -22.14
C PHE A 115 -23.22 2.79 -21.84
N PHE A 116 -22.88 2.58 -20.58
CA PHE A 116 -21.70 1.78 -20.21
C PHE A 116 -21.85 0.32 -20.64
N HIS A 117 -22.99 -0.30 -20.35
CA HIS A 117 -23.28 -1.66 -20.83
C HIS A 117 -23.28 -1.72 -22.36
N LEU A 118 -23.90 -0.74 -23.03
CA LEU A 118 -23.86 -0.64 -24.49
C LEU A 118 -22.42 -0.57 -25.04
N ALA A 119 -21.54 0.20 -24.40
CA ALA A 119 -20.15 0.29 -24.82
C ALA A 119 -19.40 -1.04 -24.65
N ALA A 120 -19.66 -1.75 -23.55
CA ALA A 120 -19.12 -3.08 -23.30
C ALA A 120 -19.61 -4.11 -24.33
N ASP A 121 -20.91 -4.11 -24.63
CA ASP A 121 -21.54 -5.00 -25.61
C ASP A 121 -20.99 -4.76 -27.03
N LEU A 122 -20.72 -3.51 -27.37
CA LEU A 122 -20.14 -3.10 -28.67
C LEU A 122 -18.61 -3.08 -28.69
N ASN A 123 -17.96 -3.51 -27.60
CA ASN A 123 -16.51 -3.53 -27.41
C ASN A 123 -15.82 -2.19 -27.76
N CYS A 124 -16.43 -1.06 -27.40
CA CYS A 124 -15.93 0.29 -27.70
C CYS A 124 -15.54 1.08 -26.45
N GLY A 125 -14.76 2.16 -26.63
CA GLY A 125 -14.34 2.99 -25.50
C GLY A 125 -15.52 3.72 -24.86
N PHE A 126 -15.45 3.98 -23.56
CA PHE A 126 -16.48 4.72 -22.83
C PHE A 126 -15.85 5.81 -21.97
N ALA A 127 -16.44 7.00 -21.97
CA ALA A 127 -16.05 8.10 -21.11
C ALA A 127 -17.26 8.90 -20.65
N VAL A 128 -17.13 9.54 -19.49
CA VAL A 128 -18.11 10.48 -18.95
C VAL A 128 -17.42 11.83 -18.77
N LEU A 129 -17.97 12.87 -19.38
CA LEU A 129 -17.51 14.24 -19.23
C LEU A 129 -18.51 14.98 -18.34
N TYR A 130 -18.16 15.20 -17.08
CA TYR A 130 -19.02 15.87 -16.10
C TYR A 130 -18.71 17.37 -16.04
N MET A 131 -19.72 18.19 -16.34
CA MET A 131 -19.66 19.65 -16.25
C MET A 131 -20.20 20.12 -14.91
N ASN A 132 -19.27 20.38 -13.99
CA ASN A 132 -19.59 20.91 -12.66
C ASN A 132 -19.61 22.45 -12.71
N VAL A 133 -20.80 23.04 -12.74
CA VAL A 133 -20.99 24.51 -12.71
C VAL A 133 -21.90 24.84 -11.53
N PRO A 134 -21.54 25.83 -10.67
CA PRO A 134 -22.39 26.25 -9.56
C PRO A 134 -23.83 26.55 -10.00
N ALA A 135 -24.81 26.05 -9.23
CA ALA A 135 -26.23 26.18 -9.56
C ALA A 135 -26.68 27.64 -9.75
N ALA A 136 -26.09 28.58 -9.01
CA ALA A 136 -26.36 30.01 -9.19
C ALA A 136 -25.99 30.51 -10.60
N ILE A 137 -24.83 30.10 -11.12
CA ILE A 137 -24.38 30.46 -12.47
C ILE A 137 -25.25 29.76 -13.52
N CYS A 138 -25.64 28.50 -13.29
CA CYS A 138 -26.60 27.81 -14.17
C CYS A 138 -27.95 28.55 -14.24
N ARG A 139 -28.46 29.04 -13.10
CA ARG A 139 -29.69 29.84 -13.04
C ARG A 139 -29.58 31.14 -13.82
N GLU A 140 -28.52 31.90 -13.60
CA GLU A 140 -28.26 33.15 -14.33
C GLU A 140 -28.16 32.90 -15.85
N ARG A 141 -27.38 31.90 -16.26
CA ARG A 141 -27.25 31.50 -17.67
C ARG A 141 -28.57 31.05 -18.27
N ASN A 142 -29.40 30.37 -17.50
CA ASN A 142 -30.69 29.90 -17.98
C ASN A 142 -31.68 31.07 -18.13
N ALA A 143 -31.67 32.04 -17.22
CA ALA A 143 -32.46 33.26 -17.31
C ALA A 143 -32.09 34.12 -18.53
N ALA A 144 -30.83 34.08 -18.96
CA ALA A 144 -30.34 34.83 -20.13
C ALA A 144 -30.62 34.15 -21.50
N ARG A 145 -31.20 32.94 -21.54
CA ARG A 145 -31.50 32.23 -22.80
C ARG A 145 -32.73 32.83 -23.51
N MET A 146 -32.55 33.41 -24.69
CA MET A 146 -33.64 33.91 -25.57
C MET A 146 -34.38 32.79 -26.34
N VAL A 147 -34.50 31.59 -25.78
CA VAL A 147 -35.30 30.51 -26.38
C VAL A 147 -36.50 30.26 -25.48
N ASP A 148 -37.68 30.66 -25.95
CA ASP A 148 -38.97 30.40 -25.30
C ASP A 148 -39.35 28.92 -25.55
N SER A 149 -38.54 28.00 -25.01
CA SER A 149 -38.88 26.58 -24.92
C SER A 149 -39.50 26.34 -23.54
N PRO A 150 -40.76 25.87 -23.45
CA PRO A 150 -41.47 25.73 -22.18
C PRO A 150 -40.81 24.70 -21.22
N HIS A 151 -39.86 23.89 -21.68
CA HIS A 151 -39.15 22.90 -20.86
C HIS A 151 -37.86 23.41 -20.20
N PHE A 152 -37.49 24.68 -20.44
CA PHE A 152 -36.24 25.28 -19.93
C PHE A 152 -36.47 26.54 -19.09
N LYS A 153 -37.59 26.65 -18.37
CA LYS A 153 -37.73 27.66 -17.33
C LYS A 153 -37.36 27.05 -15.98
N LEU A 154 -36.17 27.41 -15.48
CA LEU A 154 -35.80 27.27 -14.07
C LEU A 154 -36.70 28.09 -13.12
N ASN A 155 -37.72 28.78 -13.66
CA ASN A 155 -38.61 29.70 -12.96
C ASN A 155 -39.88 29.02 -12.40
N GLU A 156 -40.00 27.70 -12.47
CA GLU A 156 -41.00 26.92 -11.71
C GLU A 156 -40.32 25.86 -10.82
N VAL A 157 -39.15 26.18 -10.30
CA VAL A 157 -38.54 25.47 -9.16
C VAL A 157 -38.51 26.43 -7.97
N GLU A 158 -39.64 27.08 -7.69
CA GLU A 158 -39.84 27.89 -6.48
C GLU A 158 -40.29 27.06 -5.26
N SER A 159 -40.52 25.75 -5.41
CA SER A 159 -40.95 24.88 -4.29
C SER A 159 -39.90 23.91 -3.73
N PHE A 160 -38.62 24.02 -4.11
CA PHE A 160 -37.55 23.22 -3.48
C PHE A 160 -36.68 24.03 -2.49
N ALA A 161 -37.13 25.23 -2.13
CA ALA A 161 -36.45 26.10 -1.16
C ALA A 161 -37.32 26.45 0.07
N SER A 162 -38.45 25.77 0.29
CA SER A 162 -39.25 25.93 1.51
C SER A 162 -40.03 24.66 1.86
N ASP A 163 -39.52 23.94 2.87
CA ASP A 163 -40.21 23.34 4.03
C ASP A 163 -41.72 23.03 4.03
N GLU A 164 -42.35 22.51 2.97
CA GLU A 164 -43.64 21.80 3.13
C GLU A 164 -43.73 20.49 2.32
N GLU A 165 -44.09 19.42 3.04
CA GLU A 165 -44.35 18.06 2.58
C GLU A 165 -45.44 18.01 1.49
N ILE A 166 -45.20 17.22 0.44
CA ILE A 166 -46.27 16.67 -0.39
C ILE A 166 -46.10 15.16 -0.45
N ASP A 167 -46.97 14.48 0.31
CA ASP A 167 -47.26 13.05 0.21
C ASP A 167 -47.69 12.69 -1.22
N ILE A 168 -47.04 11.68 -1.80
CA ILE A 168 -47.64 10.85 -2.85
C ILE A 168 -47.51 9.40 -2.40
N GLU A 169 -48.64 8.82 -2.01
CA GLU A 169 -48.81 7.39 -1.77
C GLU A 169 -48.34 6.57 -2.99
N LEU A 170 -47.16 5.98 -2.89
CA LEU A 170 -46.91 4.65 -3.42
C LEU A 170 -46.60 3.78 -2.22
N GLY A 171 -47.57 2.94 -1.86
CA GLY A 171 -47.53 2.13 -0.66
C GLY A 171 -46.26 1.28 -0.59
N THR A 172 -45.33 1.71 0.25
CA THR A 172 -44.68 0.95 1.33
C THR A 172 -43.86 1.96 2.14
N GLN A 173 -44.14 2.04 3.45
CA GLN A 173 -43.58 2.96 4.44
C GLN A 173 -42.09 3.30 4.25
N SER A 174 -41.76 4.56 4.00
CA SER A 174 -40.41 5.12 4.20
C SER A 174 -40.47 6.56 4.69
N ASP A 175 -39.74 6.79 5.77
CA ASP A 175 -39.64 7.97 6.66
C ASP A 175 -39.34 9.32 5.93
N PRO A 176 -39.97 10.46 6.28
CA PRO A 176 -39.85 11.75 5.56
C PRO A 176 -38.52 12.52 5.73
N SER A 177 -37.50 11.98 6.40
CA SER A 177 -36.29 12.74 6.76
C SER A 177 -35.21 12.89 5.69
N SER A 178 -35.45 12.53 4.41
CA SER A 178 -34.36 12.33 3.42
C SER A 178 -34.17 13.40 2.33
N ASN A 179 -34.81 14.57 2.40
CA ASN A 179 -34.76 15.60 1.35
C ASN A 179 -33.57 16.60 1.44
N THR A 180 -32.39 16.16 1.89
CA THR A 180 -31.17 17.01 1.88
C THR A 180 -30.40 16.84 0.56
N VAL A 181 -30.09 17.94 -0.13
CA VAL A 181 -29.05 17.97 -1.18
C VAL A 181 -27.78 17.34 -0.59
N GLU A 182 -27.30 16.26 -1.20
CA GLU A 182 -26.13 15.50 -0.73
C GLU A 182 -24.94 16.44 -0.54
N GLN A 183 -24.56 16.69 0.72
CA GLN A 183 -23.44 17.56 1.07
C GLN A 183 -22.12 16.80 0.95
N VAL A 184 -21.44 17.02 -0.18
CA VAL A 184 -20.10 16.50 -0.45
C VAL A 184 -19.11 16.99 0.61
N MET A 185 -18.35 16.08 1.22
CA MET A 185 -17.31 16.43 2.19
C MET A 185 -16.29 17.43 1.61
N PRO A 186 -15.91 18.48 2.36
CA PRO A 186 -14.80 19.37 1.98
C PRO A 186 -13.49 18.61 1.78
N GLN A 187 -12.85 18.86 0.62
CA GLN A 187 -11.56 18.28 0.24
C GLN A 187 -10.43 18.74 1.15
N ARG A 188 -9.56 17.81 1.57
CA ARG A 188 -8.35 18.06 2.36
C ARG A 188 -7.11 17.79 1.50
N VAL A 189 -6.24 18.78 1.32
CA VAL A 189 -5.03 18.62 0.50
C VAL A 189 -4.05 17.64 1.16
N ALA A 190 -3.32 16.90 0.34
CA ALA A 190 -2.23 16.03 0.79
C ALA A 190 -0.93 16.81 1.05
N ASP A 191 -0.18 16.38 2.06
CA ASP A 191 1.18 16.83 2.34
C ASP A 191 2.08 15.59 2.35
N ASP A 192 3.21 15.63 1.66
CA ASP A 192 4.12 14.48 1.49
C ASP A 192 4.89 14.11 2.76
N ARG A 193 4.72 14.86 3.85
CA ARG A 193 5.17 14.49 5.20
C ARG A 193 4.14 13.65 5.96
N ILE A 194 2.90 13.57 5.48
CA ILE A 194 1.80 12.83 6.11
C ILE A 194 1.18 11.84 5.12
N GLY A 195 1.31 10.55 5.41
CA GLY A 195 0.94 9.45 4.54
C GLY A 195 -0.54 9.18 4.52
N TYR A 196 -1.24 9.73 3.53
CA TYR A 196 -2.61 9.36 3.21
C TYR A 196 -2.71 8.76 1.80
N PHE A 197 -3.59 7.78 1.63
CA PHE A 197 -4.13 7.44 0.32
C PHE A 197 -4.78 8.70 -0.25
N SER A 198 -4.60 8.93 -1.54
CA SER A 198 -4.99 10.20 -2.12
C SER A 198 -5.38 10.09 -3.58
N LYS A 199 -6.05 11.14 -4.05
CA LYS A 199 -6.49 11.28 -5.43
C LYS A 199 -6.07 12.63 -5.98
N ARG A 200 -5.54 12.62 -7.20
CA ARG A 200 -5.10 13.81 -7.91
C ARG A 200 -6.22 14.36 -8.79
N TYR A 201 -6.42 15.67 -8.70
CA TYR A 201 -7.38 16.47 -9.45
C TYR A 201 -6.64 17.51 -10.29
N THR A 202 -7.25 17.92 -11.39
CA THR A 202 -6.80 19.09 -12.18
C THR A 202 -7.95 20.08 -12.19
N GLU A 203 -7.73 21.30 -11.70
CA GLU A 203 -8.74 22.35 -11.69
C GLU A 203 -8.68 23.16 -12.99
N TYR A 204 -9.66 22.94 -13.86
CA TYR A 204 -9.70 23.63 -15.15
C TYR A 204 -10.31 25.03 -15.04
N GLY A 205 -9.64 26.01 -15.66
CA GLY A 205 -10.18 27.37 -15.83
C GLY A 205 -9.69 28.40 -14.81
N MET A 206 -8.75 28.04 -13.92
CA MET A 206 -8.19 28.92 -12.88
C MET A 206 -7.04 29.81 -13.37
N ARG A 207 -6.98 30.12 -14.68
CA ARG A 207 -5.84 30.83 -15.28
C ARG A 207 -5.79 32.30 -14.87
N GLY A 208 -4.60 32.74 -14.47
CA GLY A 208 -4.34 34.15 -14.27
C GLY A 208 -4.90 34.71 -12.96
N GLN A 209 -5.03 33.87 -11.94
CA GLN A 209 -5.54 34.25 -10.63
C GLN A 209 -4.49 34.00 -9.54
N ASP A 210 -4.43 34.91 -8.58
CA ASP A 210 -3.76 34.70 -7.30
C ASP A 210 -4.80 34.08 -6.34
N LEU A 211 -4.63 32.81 -6.01
CA LEU A 211 -5.60 32.08 -5.19
C LEU A 211 -5.35 32.26 -3.69
N GLY A 212 -4.25 32.93 -3.29
CA GLY A 212 -3.90 33.09 -1.88
C GLY A 212 -3.63 31.75 -1.15
N ASP A 213 -3.43 30.67 -1.89
CA ASP A 213 -3.28 29.28 -1.43
C ASP A 213 -1.86 28.93 -0.95
N GLY A 214 -0.98 29.94 -0.86
CA GLY A 214 0.44 29.78 -0.55
C GLY A 214 1.31 29.31 -1.73
N ASN A 215 0.74 28.97 -2.90
CA ASN A 215 1.48 28.60 -4.10
C ASN A 215 1.65 29.76 -5.09
N GLY A 216 1.02 30.91 -4.81
CA GLY A 216 1.16 32.15 -5.58
C GLY A 216 0.28 32.19 -6.83
N PHE A 217 0.73 32.94 -7.84
CA PHE A 217 -0.04 33.17 -9.06
C PHE A 217 -0.02 31.96 -10.00
N HIS A 218 -1.19 31.40 -10.32
CA HIS A 218 -1.30 30.21 -11.18
C HIS A 218 -1.48 30.59 -12.65
N TRP A 219 -0.46 30.28 -13.48
CA TRP A 219 -0.52 30.49 -14.92
C TRP A 219 -1.16 29.33 -15.69
N TRP A 220 -1.22 28.14 -15.09
CA TRP A 220 -1.77 26.91 -15.65
C TRP A 220 -2.84 26.33 -14.72
N ASP A 221 -3.65 25.41 -15.24
CA ASP A 221 -4.66 24.67 -14.45
C ASP A 221 -3.94 23.89 -13.34
N PRO A 222 -4.15 24.23 -12.04
CA PRO A 222 -3.38 23.63 -10.96
C PRO A 222 -3.80 22.18 -10.75
N GLN A 223 -2.85 21.38 -10.29
CA GLN A 223 -3.12 20.00 -9.90
C GLN A 223 -3.05 19.88 -8.38
N THR A 224 -4.16 19.46 -7.80
CA THR A 224 -4.33 19.30 -6.36
C THR A 224 -4.43 17.81 -6.04
N THR A 225 -3.72 17.37 -5.02
CA THR A 225 -3.86 16.01 -4.50
C THR A 225 -4.64 16.09 -3.20
N VAL A 226 -5.72 15.33 -3.09
CA VAL A 226 -6.65 15.34 -1.95
C VAL A 226 -6.57 13.99 -1.24
N ILE A 227 -6.50 14.00 0.09
CA ILE A 227 -6.42 12.79 0.90
C ILE A 227 -7.77 12.08 0.98
N HIS A 228 -7.73 10.77 1.20
CA HIS A 228 -8.90 9.98 1.54
C HIS A 228 -9.13 10.05 3.05
N ARG A 229 -10.35 10.38 3.49
CA ARG A 229 -10.71 10.41 4.92
C ARG A 229 -12.20 10.22 5.13
N ARG A 230 -12.60 9.76 6.31
CA ARG A 230 -14.01 9.74 6.73
C ARG A 230 -14.51 11.16 6.99
N LYS A 231 -15.78 11.42 6.70
CA LYS A 231 -16.45 12.65 7.11
C LYS A 231 -16.76 12.56 8.61
N LEU A 232 -16.26 13.51 9.39
CA LEU A 232 -16.57 13.66 10.81
C LEU A 232 -17.09 15.07 11.09
N GLU A 233 -18.24 15.15 11.76
CA GLU A 233 -18.91 16.39 12.12
C GLU A 233 -19.37 16.31 13.58
N LEU A 234 -19.33 17.46 14.26
CA LEU A 234 -19.93 17.62 15.58
C LEU A 234 -21.35 18.16 15.42
N ASP A 235 -22.28 17.61 16.20
CA ASP A 235 -23.59 18.20 16.38
C ASP A 235 -23.42 19.53 17.14
N PRO A 236 -23.87 20.67 16.57
CA PRO A 236 -23.70 21.98 17.19
C PRO A 236 -24.47 22.16 18.50
N THR A 237 -25.46 21.31 18.79
CA THR A 237 -26.29 21.38 20.00
C THR A 237 -25.72 20.57 21.16
N THR A 238 -25.26 19.35 20.89
CA THR A 238 -24.74 18.44 21.92
C THR A 238 -23.22 18.43 22.00
N ASN A 239 -22.53 19.00 21.00
CA ASN A 239 -21.09 18.91 20.81
C ASN A 239 -20.58 17.46 20.78
N THR A 240 -21.41 16.53 20.31
CA THR A 240 -21.08 15.11 20.13
C THR A 240 -20.86 14.79 18.66
N VAL A 241 -20.10 13.75 18.36
CA VAL A 241 -19.92 13.25 16.99
C VAL A 241 -21.25 12.81 16.42
N LYS A 242 -21.63 13.34 15.25
CA LYS A 242 -22.91 13.03 14.59
C LYS A 242 -22.95 11.60 14.09
N ASP A 243 -21.92 11.20 13.34
CA ASP A 243 -21.81 9.88 12.71
C ASP A 243 -20.45 9.24 13.09
N PRO A 244 -20.37 8.52 14.22
CA PRO A 244 -19.15 7.84 14.64
C PRO A 244 -18.73 6.74 13.67
N ILE A 245 -17.42 6.61 13.44
CA ILE A 245 -16.80 5.52 12.69
C ILE A 245 -16.93 4.23 13.51
N THR A 246 -18.00 3.49 13.25
CA THR A 246 -18.31 2.26 13.98
C THR A 246 -17.86 1.05 13.16
N TYR A 247 -17.07 0.17 13.78
CA TYR A 247 -16.69 -1.13 13.23
C TYR A 247 -17.46 -2.24 13.95
N TYR A 248 -18.09 -3.12 13.19
CA TYR A 248 -18.85 -4.25 13.71
C TYR A 248 -17.98 -5.50 13.62
N ILE A 249 -17.69 -6.12 14.76
CA ILE A 249 -16.92 -7.37 14.80
C ILE A 249 -17.86 -8.52 14.44
N ASP A 250 -17.71 -9.04 13.23
CA ASP A 250 -18.62 -10.04 12.69
C ASP A 250 -18.60 -11.34 13.51
N PRO A 251 -19.74 -12.06 13.64
CA PRO A 251 -19.79 -13.34 14.34
C PRO A 251 -18.82 -14.42 13.79
N SER A 252 -18.34 -14.29 12.54
CA SER A 252 -17.29 -15.13 11.96
C SER A 252 -15.97 -15.06 12.73
N VAL A 253 -15.66 -13.94 13.40
CA VAL A 253 -14.50 -13.82 14.27
C VAL A 253 -14.68 -14.78 15.46
N PRO A 254 -13.73 -15.70 15.74
CA PRO A 254 -13.82 -16.60 16.87
C PRO A 254 -14.06 -15.85 18.18
N LYS A 255 -15.00 -16.34 18.99
CA LYS A 255 -15.48 -15.64 20.20
C LYS A 255 -14.35 -15.23 21.15
N GLU A 256 -13.31 -16.05 21.26
CA GLU A 256 -12.16 -15.78 22.13
C GLU A 256 -11.29 -14.59 21.68
N TRP A 257 -11.32 -14.21 20.40
CA TRP A 257 -10.49 -13.13 19.83
C TRP A 257 -11.25 -11.83 19.56
N ARG A 258 -12.58 -11.81 19.71
CA ARG A 258 -13.42 -10.63 19.42
C ARG A 258 -13.02 -9.40 20.23
N GLU A 259 -12.66 -9.59 21.50
CA GLU A 259 -12.20 -8.51 22.36
C GLU A 259 -10.85 -7.93 21.89
N ALA A 260 -9.95 -8.79 21.42
CA ALA A 260 -8.67 -8.34 20.85
C ALA A 260 -8.88 -7.50 19.57
N PHE A 261 -9.84 -7.91 18.74
CA PHE A 261 -10.22 -7.17 17.54
C PHE A 261 -10.86 -5.82 17.91
N ALA A 262 -11.78 -5.81 18.88
CA ALA A 262 -12.37 -4.57 19.38
C ALA A 262 -11.32 -3.63 19.99
N ALA A 263 -10.34 -4.16 20.71
CA ALA A 263 -9.24 -3.38 21.29
C ALA A 263 -8.41 -2.67 20.22
N GLY A 264 -8.09 -3.34 19.10
CA GLY A 264 -7.36 -2.71 17.99
C GLY A 264 -8.11 -1.54 17.35
N VAL A 265 -9.44 -1.61 17.23
CA VAL A 265 -10.26 -0.47 16.78
C VAL A 265 -10.24 0.66 17.81
N ASN A 266 -10.49 0.32 19.08
CA ASN A 266 -10.64 1.29 20.15
C ASN A 266 -9.32 1.98 20.52
N ALA A 267 -8.17 1.39 20.17
CA ALA A 267 -6.85 2.01 20.35
C ALA A 267 -6.67 3.34 19.59
N TRP A 268 -7.50 3.60 18.57
CA TRP A 268 -7.51 4.87 17.83
C TRP A 268 -8.33 5.97 18.50
N ALA A 269 -9.22 5.65 19.44
CA ALA A 269 -10.11 6.63 20.09
C ALA A 269 -9.36 7.83 20.72
N PRO A 270 -8.23 7.64 21.43
CA PRO A 270 -7.47 8.74 22.02
C PRO A 270 -7.00 9.79 21.00
N ALA A 271 -6.72 9.41 19.74
CA ALA A 271 -6.29 10.37 18.72
C ALA A 271 -7.44 11.32 18.33
N PHE A 272 -8.65 10.80 18.19
CA PHE A 272 -9.83 11.61 17.90
C PHE A 272 -10.25 12.46 19.10
N GLU A 273 -10.15 11.94 20.31
CA GLU A 273 -10.42 12.69 21.54
C GLU A 273 -9.49 13.91 21.67
N ARG A 274 -8.20 13.77 21.36
CA ARG A 274 -7.22 14.88 21.40
C ARG A 274 -7.54 16.03 20.47
N ILE A 275 -8.27 15.78 19.39
CA ILE A 275 -8.70 16.80 18.42
C ILE A 275 -10.16 17.21 18.59
N GLY A 276 -10.80 16.82 19.69
CA GLY A 276 -12.13 17.27 20.09
C GLY A 276 -13.30 16.38 19.64
N PHE A 277 -13.04 15.21 19.07
CA PHE A 277 -14.08 14.25 18.68
C PHE A 277 -14.13 13.07 19.66
N THR A 278 -14.90 13.22 20.74
CA THR A 278 -15.09 12.14 21.73
C THR A 278 -15.96 11.01 21.17
N ASN A 279 -15.58 9.75 21.40
CA ASN A 279 -16.29 8.56 20.91
C ASN A 279 -16.47 8.55 19.37
N ALA A 280 -15.51 9.11 18.63
CA ALA A 280 -15.56 9.21 17.17
C ALA A 280 -15.32 7.89 16.45
N ILE A 281 -14.63 6.95 17.09
CA ILE A 281 -14.32 5.63 16.56
C ILE A 281 -14.58 4.59 17.66
N ARG A 282 -15.21 3.48 17.29
CA ARG A 282 -15.54 2.40 18.23
C ARG A 282 -15.78 1.06 17.56
N ALA A 283 -15.50 -0.01 18.28
CA ALA A 283 -15.95 -1.35 17.94
C ALA A 283 -17.29 -1.69 18.62
N VAL A 284 -18.12 -2.48 17.94
CA VAL A 284 -19.37 -3.05 18.47
C VAL A 284 -19.33 -4.56 18.29
N LEU A 285 -19.59 -5.29 19.37
CA LEU A 285 -19.57 -6.75 19.41
C LEU A 285 -20.96 -7.36 19.26
N PRO A 286 -21.06 -8.62 18.78
CA PRO A 286 -22.34 -9.32 18.72
C PRO A 286 -22.97 -9.47 20.11
N GLY A 287 -24.13 -8.83 20.30
CA GLY A 287 -24.87 -8.82 21.56
C GLY A 287 -24.75 -7.54 22.38
N ASP A 288 -23.90 -6.59 21.96
CA ASP A 288 -23.90 -5.25 22.52
C ASP A 288 -25.23 -4.54 22.25
N ASN A 289 -25.60 -3.57 23.09
CA ASN A 289 -26.84 -2.81 22.92
C ASN A 289 -26.92 -2.08 21.57
N ASP A 290 -25.77 -1.71 21.02
CA ASP A 290 -25.64 -0.98 19.76
C ASP A 290 -25.53 -1.93 18.54
N TRP A 291 -25.63 -3.25 18.75
CA TRP A 291 -25.59 -4.23 17.66
C TRP A 291 -26.87 -4.17 16.81
N PRO A 292 -26.79 -3.95 15.49
CA PRO A 292 -27.97 -3.81 14.65
C PRO A 292 -28.69 -5.16 14.48
N ALA A 293 -30.01 -5.16 14.68
CA ALA A 293 -30.83 -6.36 14.50
C ALA A 293 -30.87 -6.83 13.03
N ASP A 294 -30.70 -5.91 12.08
CA ASP A 294 -30.66 -6.14 10.64
C ASP A 294 -29.23 -6.22 10.08
N TYR A 295 -28.21 -6.39 10.93
CA TYR A 295 -26.82 -6.52 10.49
C TYR A 295 -26.66 -7.60 9.41
N ARG A 296 -25.94 -7.24 8.34
CA ARG A 296 -25.56 -8.10 7.22
C ARG A 296 -24.14 -7.77 6.79
N LEU A 297 -23.30 -8.80 6.69
CA LEU A 297 -21.96 -8.69 6.14
C LEU A 297 -22.02 -8.17 4.69
N GLY A 298 -21.22 -7.15 4.37
CA GLY A 298 -21.16 -6.53 3.04
C GLY A 298 -22.25 -5.47 2.78
N ASP A 299 -23.07 -5.12 3.77
CA ASP A 299 -23.92 -3.94 3.72
C ASP A 299 -23.09 -2.66 3.92
N LEU A 300 -23.21 -1.71 3.00
CA LEU A 300 -22.46 -0.44 3.00
C LEU A 300 -22.72 0.44 4.23
N ARG A 301 -23.78 0.15 5.01
CA ARG A 301 -24.08 0.85 6.26
C ARG A 301 -23.18 0.41 7.43
N TYR A 302 -22.56 -0.76 7.34
CA TYR A 302 -21.85 -1.38 8.46
C TYR A 302 -20.41 -1.70 8.08
N ASN A 303 -19.45 -0.94 8.61
CA ASN A 303 -18.03 -1.28 8.45
C ASN A 303 -17.75 -2.58 9.20
N SER A 304 -17.51 -3.66 8.48
CA SER A 304 -17.47 -5.00 9.07
C SER A 304 -16.03 -5.49 9.20
N ILE A 305 -15.69 -6.10 10.35
CA ILE A 305 -14.44 -6.85 10.53
C ILE A 305 -14.79 -8.34 10.58
N SER A 306 -14.36 -9.09 9.57
CA SER A 306 -14.82 -10.47 9.34
C SER A 306 -13.68 -11.44 9.08
N VAL A 307 -13.96 -12.73 9.30
CA VAL A 307 -13.06 -13.84 8.96
C VAL A 307 -13.70 -14.69 7.87
N MET A 308 -13.02 -14.81 6.73
CA MET A 308 -13.43 -15.63 5.59
C MET A 308 -12.76 -16.98 5.65
N ILE A 309 -13.50 -18.05 5.34
CA ILE A 309 -12.94 -19.40 5.30
C ILE A 309 -12.17 -19.58 3.99
N SER A 310 -10.84 -19.53 4.08
CA SER A 310 -9.94 -19.93 3.00
C SER A 310 -8.58 -20.35 3.55
N GLU A 311 -7.77 -20.98 2.69
CA GLU A 311 -6.36 -21.34 2.96
C GLU A 311 -5.39 -20.15 2.78
N ARG A 312 -5.88 -18.98 2.36
CA ARG A 312 -5.04 -17.80 2.21
C ARG A 312 -4.72 -17.23 3.59
N THR A 313 -3.59 -16.53 3.69
CA THR A 313 -3.09 -15.99 4.96
C THR A 313 -3.07 -14.47 4.93
N TYR A 314 -4.18 -13.83 4.52
CA TYR A 314 -4.23 -12.38 4.22
C TYR A 314 -5.13 -11.61 5.18
N ALA A 315 -4.80 -10.33 5.37
CA ALA A 315 -5.69 -9.32 5.95
C ALA A 315 -5.79 -8.14 4.97
N GLN A 316 -6.99 -7.55 4.84
CA GLN A 316 -7.20 -6.38 3.99
C GLN A 316 -8.23 -5.43 4.57
N GLY A 317 -7.93 -4.13 4.53
CA GLY A 317 -8.88 -3.05 4.76
C GLY A 317 -9.30 -2.28 3.48
N PRO A 318 -10.06 -2.86 2.52
CA PRO A 318 -10.52 -2.09 1.35
C PRO A 318 -11.44 -0.93 1.76
N THR A 319 -11.31 0.19 1.05
CA THR A 319 -12.16 1.37 1.23
C THR A 319 -12.88 1.75 -0.05
N ILE A 320 -14.15 2.15 0.06
CA ILE A 320 -14.91 2.79 -1.02
C ILE A 320 -14.87 4.29 -0.80
N THR A 321 -14.40 5.04 -1.81
CA THR A 321 -14.21 6.50 -1.70
C THR A 321 -15.05 7.27 -2.70
N ASP A 322 -15.65 8.38 -2.28
CA ASP A 322 -16.26 9.35 -3.19
C ASP A 322 -15.16 10.01 -4.04
N PRO A 323 -15.19 9.82 -5.37
CA PRO A 323 -14.19 10.39 -6.27
C PRO A 323 -14.23 11.92 -6.36
N ARG A 324 -15.23 12.61 -5.81
CA ARG A 324 -15.37 14.07 -5.82
C ARG A 324 -14.60 14.73 -4.67
N SER A 325 -14.57 14.10 -3.49
CA SER A 325 -14.06 14.70 -2.25
C SER A 325 -12.89 13.94 -1.63
N GLY A 326 -12.71 12.65 -1.97
CA GLY A 326 -11.88 11.74 -1.20
C GLY A 326 -12.57 11.19 0.06
N GLU A 327 -13.87 11.40 0.22
CA GLU A 327 -14.61 10.86 1.37
C GLU A 327 -14.61 9.33 1.36
N ILE A 328 -14.18 8.71 2.45
CA ILE A 328 -14.31 7.26 2.65
C ILE A 328 -15.77 7.00 3.06
N LEU A 329 -16.53 6.35 2.18
CA LEU A 329 -17.95 6.05 2.37
C LEU A 329 -18.15 4.74 3.13
N HIS A 330 -17.30 3.75 2.84
CA HIS A 330 -17.39 2.41 3.42
C HIS A 330 -16.01 1.78 3.53
N SER A 331 -15.85 0.93 4.54
CA SER A 331 -14.62 0.21 4.84
C SER A 331 -14.97 -1.16 5.34
N ASP A 332 -14.38 -2.20 4.76
CA ASP A 332 -14.41 -3.55 5.32
C ASP A 332 -13.01 -3.94 5.73
N ILE A 333 -12.90 -4.77 6.78
CA ILE A 333 -11.66 -5.44 7.13
C ILE A 333 -11.93 -6.94 7.06
N THR A 334 -11.15 -7.64 6.25
CA THR A 334 -11.31 -9.09 6.03
C THR A 334 -10.03 -9.81 6.37
N PHE A 335 -10.15 -10.82 7.23
CA PHE A 335 -9.10 -11.78 7.52
C PHE A 335 -9.42 -13.10 6.85
N GLU A 336 -8.42 -13.78 6.33
CA GLU A 336 -8.58 -15.16 5.87
C GLU A 336 -8.31 -16.14 7.02
N TYR A 337 -9.06 -17.23 7.10
CA TYR A 337 -8.92 -18.20 8.20
C TYR A 337 -7.54 -18.85 8.26
N GLY A 338 -6.89 -19.03 7.10
CA GLY A 338 -5.51 -19.52 7.02
C GLY A 338 -4.53 -18.68 7.83
N PHE A 339 -4.75 -17.37 7.95
CA PHE A 339 -3.93 -16.51 8.81
C PHE A 339 -3.99 -16.94 10.29
N PHE A 340 -5.18 -17.27 10.81
CA PHE A 340 -5.31 -17.75 12.19
C PHE A 340 -4.64 -19.09 12.39
N ASN A 341 -4.79 -20.01 11.43
CA ASN A 341 -4.13 -21.32 11.49
C ASN A 341 -2.61 -21.18 11.51
N GLU A 342 -2.05 -20.32 10.66
CA GLU A 342 -0.60 -20.07 10.60
C GLU A 342 -0.08 -19.45 11.91
N VAL A 343 -0.77 -18.43 12.42
CA VAL A 343 -0.41 -17.78 13.69
C VAL A 343 -0.43 -18.79 14.84
N MET A 344 -1.47 -19.63 14.94
CA MET A 344 -1.56 -20.64 15.99
C MET A 344 -0.51 -21.74 15.83
N ALA A 345 -0.22 -22.17 14.61
CA ALA A 345 0.81 -23.17 14.32
C ALA A 345 2.20 -22.66 14.69
N ASP A 346 2.53 -21.40 14.37
CA ASP A 346 3.84 -20.82 14.65
C ASP A 346 4.08 -20.55 16.15
N PHE A 347 3.02 -20.27 16.90
CA PHE A 347 3.09 -20.11 18.36
C PHE A 347 3.13 -21.44 19.12
N ASP A 348 2.82 -22.56 18.46
CA ASP A 348 2.88 -23.90 19.07
C ASP A 348 4.22 -24.59 18.77
N LEU A 349 5.11 -24.55 19.76
CA LEU A 349 6.41 -25.22 19.71
C LEU A 349 6.30 -26.76 19.80
N LYS A 350 5.17 -27.28 20.30
CA LYS A 350 4.88 -28.72 20.43
C LYS A 350 4.08 -29.28 19.24
N SER A 351 3.61 -28.42 18.35
CA SER A 351 2.82 -28.84 17.21
C SER A 351 3.65 -29.73 16.29
N PRO A 352 3.17 -30.96 15.99
CA PRO A 352 3.74 -31.77 14.91
C PRO A 352 3.36 -31.22 13.53
N VAL A 353 2.64 -30.10 13.49
CA VAL A 353 2.08 -29.53 12.27
C VAL A 353 3.18 -28.83 11.49
N ASP A 354 3.40 -29.30 10.26
CA ASP A 354 4.22 -28.58 9.27
C ASP A 354 3.64 -27.17 9.10
N PRO A 355 4.43 -26.10 9.31
CA PRO A 355 4.01 -24.80 8.82
C PRO A 355 3.98 -24.86 7.28
N PRO A 356 3.02 -24.20 6.62
CA PRO A 356 3.00 -24.12 5.16
C PRO A 356 4.33 -23.52 4.67
N GLN A 357 4.77 -23.99 3.50
CA GLN A 357 6.10 -23.72 2.94
C GLN A 357 6.59 -22.29 3.13
N ALA A 358 7.89 -22.19 3.43
CA ALA A 358 8.69 -21.04 3.04
C ALA A 358 8.48 -20.80 1.54
N GLY A 359 7.75 -19.75 1.20
CA GLY A 359 7.76 -19.21 -0.16
C GLY A 359 9.18 -18.78 -0.51
N THR A 360 10.00 -19.68 -1.03
CA THR A 360 11.21 -19.32 -1.79
C THR A 360 10.85 -18.88 -3.20
N ASP A 361 9.73 -18.19 -3.35
CA ASP A 361 9.37 -17.48 -4.56
C ASP A 361 10.11 -16.14 -4.62
N ALA A 362 11.44 -16.24 -4.71
CA ALA A 362 12.20 -15.24 -5.46
C ALA A 362 11.75 -15.20 -6.95
N SER A 363 10.96 -16.19 -7.40
CA SER A 363 10.47 -16.32 -8.77
C SER A 363 9.09 -15.67 -9.03
N SER A 364 8.18 -15.58 -8.04
CA SER A 364 6.88 -14.93 -8.24
C SER A 364 6.94 -13.40 -8.05
N ASN A 365 7.90 -12.91 -7.26
CA ASN A 365 8.23 -11.47 -7.21
C ASN A 365 8.78 -10.92 -8.53
N ALA A 366 9.27 -11.78 -9.43
CA ALA A 366 9.75 -11.37 -10.75
C ALA A 366 8.61 -11.09 -11.76
N LYS A 367 7.40 -11.64 -11.57
CA LYS A 367 6.26 -11.41 -12.49
C LYS A 367 5.38 -10.21 -12.13
N HIS A 368 5.53 -9.63 -10.94
CA HIS A 368 4.88 -8.37 -10.55
C HIS A 368 5.83 -7.15 -10.65
N ALA A 369 6.99 -7.29 -11.29
CA ALA A 369 7.97 -6.23 -11.44
C ALA A 369 7.56 -5.08 -12.38
N PHE A 370 6.43 -5.17 -13.08
CA PHE A 370 6.09 -4.22 -14.16
C PHE A 370 4.84 -3.34 -13.98
N ASP A 371 4.10 -3.45 -12.88
CA ASP A 371 2.91 -2.58 -12.62
C ASP A 371 2.93 -1.91 -11.24
N ARG A 372 4.12 -1.50 -10.79
CA ARG A 372 4.37 -0.85 -9.49
C ARG A 372 4.08 0.65 -9.51
N THR A 373 2.85 1.03 -9.86
CA THR A 373 2.35 2.39 -9.63
C THR A 373 1.29 2.33 -8.54
N GLY A 374 1.38 3.22 -7.53
CA GLY A 374 0.76 3.12 -6.19
C GLY A 374 -0.77 3.12 -6.10
N ARG A 375 -1.48 2.34 -6.91
CA ARG A 375 -2.93 2.12 -6.83
C ARG A 375 -3.33 0.73 -6.31
N ASN A 376 -2.43 -0.26 -6.36
CA ASN A 376 -2.73 -1.67 -6.04
C ASN A 376 -1.57 -2.36 -5.29
N GLN A 377 -0.93 -1.72 -4.32
CA GLN A 377 -0.06 -2.47 -3.40
C GLN A 377 -0.96 -3.15 -2.36
N GLN A 378 -0.93 -4.49 -2.36
CA GLN A 378 -1.60 -5.30 -1.36
C GLN A 378 -0.82 -5.16 -0.04
N CYS A 379 -1.54 -5.05 1.09
CA CYS A 379 -0.94 -4.99 2.42
C CYS A 379 -0.33 -6.37 2.73
N GLY A 380 0.99 -6.47 2.67
CA GLY A 380 1.69 -7.74 2.89
C GLY A 380 1.88 -8.08 4.36
N PHE A 381 1.52 -7.19 5.29
CA PHE A 381 1.88 -7.29 6.71
C PHE A 381 1.53 -8.66 7.27
N ALA A 382 0.24 -9.02 7.29
CA ALA A 382 -0.23 -10.27 7.88
C ALA A 382 0.34 -11.55 7.24
N GLN A 383 0.85 -11.51 6.00
CA GLN A 383 1.40 -12.68 5.30
C GLN A 383 2.92 -12.72 5.20
N ASP A 384 3.63 -11.71 5.71
CA ASP A 384 5.08 -11.69 5.54
C ASP A 384 5.72 -12.85 6.30
N SER A 385 6.54 -13.62 5.60
CA SER A 385 7.34 -14.73 6.15
C SER A 385 8.21 -14.34 7.35
N GLN A 386 8.47 -13.06 7.55
CA GLN A 386 9.19 -12.56 8.72
C GLN A 386 8.38 -12.69 10.02
N HIS A 387 7.05 -12.62 9.96
CA HIS A 387 6.26 -12.89 11.16
C HIS A 387 6.43 -14.31 11.68
N GLN A 388 6.72 -15.29 10.82
CA GLN A 388 7.06 -16.64 11.28
C GLN A 388 8.32 -16.63 12.16
N VAL A 389 9.36 -15.89 11.74
CA VAL A 389 10.60 -15.75 12.51
C VAL A 389 10.30 -15.09 13.86
N ASP A 390 9.46 -14.06 13.85
CA ASP A 390 9.13 -13.28 15.05
C ASP A 390 8.24 -14.06 16.03
N ARG A 391 7.25 -14.82 15.53
CA ARG A 391 6.40 -15.69 16.34
C ARG A 391 7.21 -16.84 16.96
N MET A 392 8.13 -17.42 16.20
CA MET A 392 9.06 -18.42 16.73
C MET A 392 10.01 -17.82 17.75
N LEU A 393 10.49 -16.60 17.51
CA LEU A 393 11.32 -15.87 18.47
C LEU A 393 10.57 -15.67 19.79
N LEU A 394 9.31 -15.22 19.72
CA LEU A 394 8.46 -15.03 20.89
C LEU A 394 8.24 -16.34 21.63
N SER A 395 8.00 -17.45 20.92
CA SER A 395 7.84 -18.76 21.54
C SER A 395 9.14 -19.26 22.20
N THR A 396 10.33 -18.78 21.83
CA THR A 396 11.54 -19.12 22.60
C THR A 396 11.64 -18.39 23.94
N VAL A 397 11.03 -17.21 24.08
CA VAL A 397 11.22 -16.30 25.23
C VAL A 397 10.01 -16.27 26.17
N ALA A 398 8.79 -16.37 25.65
CA ALA A 398 7.56 -16.19 26.40
C ALA A 398 6.62 -17.40 26.24
N MET A 399 6.88 -18.45 27.02
CA MET A 399 6.05 -19.66 27.06
C MET A 399 5.43 -19.87 28.43
N ASP A 400 4.28 -20.54 28.46
CA ASP A 400 3.73 -21.12 29.68
C ASP A 400 4.40 -22.45 30.05
N THR A 401 3.99 -23.02 31.18
CA THR A 401 4.51 -24.31 31.69
C THR A 401 4.23 -25.49 30.76
N ASP A 402 3.25 -25.35 29.88
CA ASP A 402 2.84 -26.37 28.92
C ASP A 402 3.50 -26.16 27.55
N GLY A 403 4.42 -25.20 27.42
CA GLY A 403 5.14 -24.96 26.17
C GLY A 403 4.28 -24.34 25.08
N TYR A 404 3.29 -23.51 25.46
CA TYR A 404 2.53 -22.67 24.53
C TYR A 404 2.83 -21.19 24.78
N VAL A 405 2.74 -20.38 23.73
CA VAL A 405 2.73 -18.92 23.90
C VAL A 405 1.43 -18.50 24.61
N PRO A 406 1.51 -17.69 25.67
CA PRO A 406 0.32 -17.23 26.39
C PRO A 406 -0.72 -16.58 25.47
N LYS A 407 -2.00 -16.98 25.60
CA LYS A 407 -3.12 -16.43 24.81
C LYS A 407 -3.17 -14.90 24.79
N ARG A 408 -2.71 -14.24 25.86
CA ARG A 408 -2.63 -12.76 25.93
C ARG A 408 -1.75 -12.17 24.82
N LEU A 409 -0.65 -12.83 24.47
CA LEU A 409 0.30 -12.35 23.46
C LEU A 409 -0.26 -12.56 22.05
N ILE A 410 -0.98 -13.66 21.86
CA ILE A 410 -1.72 -13.92 20.62
C ILE A 410 -2.82 -12.87 20.42
N ALA A 411 -3.56 -12.55 21.49
CA ALA A 411 -4.54 -11.46 21.46
C ALA A 411 -3.88 -10.11 21.11
N GLN A 412 -2.74 -9.78 21.72
CA GLN A 412 -1.99 -8.55 21.39
C GLN A 412 -1.56 -8.51 19.93
N HIS A 413 -1.07 -9.61 19.37
CA HIS A 413 -0.73 -9.69 17.95
C HIS A 413 -1.93 -9.42 17.04
N PHE A 414 -3.11 -9.96 17.37
CA PHE A 414 -4.33 -9.65 16.63
C PHE A 414 -4.76 -8.19 16.78
N SER A 415 -4.65 -7.61 17.98
CA SER A 415 -4.92 -6.20 18.18
C SER A 415 -4.00 -5.33 17.33
N ASP A 416 -2.70 -5.64 17.28
CA ASP A 416 -1.68 -4.92 16.49
C ASP A 416 -2.03 -4.88 14.99
N ILE A 417 -2.37 -6.04 14.41
CA ILE A 417 -2.77 -6.10 12.99
C ILE A 417 -4.09 -5.36 12.76
N ILE A 418 -5.05 -5.45 13.69
CA ILE A 418 -6.30 -4.68 13.56
C ILE A 418 -6.04 -3.18 13.63
N MET A 419 -5.15 -2.71 14.51
CA MET A 419 -4.77 -1.29 14.54
C MET A 419 -4.22 -0.85 13.17
N HIS A 420 -3.38 -1.66 12.55
CA HIS A 420 -2.82 -1.42 11.21
C HIS A 420 -3.91 -1.31 10.13
N GLU A 421 -4.80 -2.31 10.05
CA GLU A 421 -5.88 -2.33 9.05
C GLU A 421 -6.88 -1.17 9.28
N VAL A 422 -7.17 -0.84 10.54
CA VAL A 422 -7.99 0.34 10.87
C VAL A 422 -7.32 1.60 10.35
N GLY A 423 -6.01 1.76 10.51
CA GLY A 423 -5.26 2.89 9.96
C GLY A 423 -5.46 3.06 8.44
N HIS A 424 -5.42 1.97 7.66
CA HIS A 424 -5.75 2.01 6.24
C HIS A 424 -7.19 2.46 5.98
N THR A 425 -8.16 1.97 6.75
CA THR A 425 -9.56 2.37 6.60
C THR A 425 -9.84 3.80 7.04
N LEU A 426 -8.95 4.42 7.83
CA LEU A 426 -8.94 5.84 8.15
C LEU A 426 -8.26 6.70 7.07
N GLY A 427 -7.67 6.06 6.06
CA GLY A 427 -7.03 6.67 4.90
C GLY A 427 -5.51 6.67 4.94
N LEU A 428 -4.86 6.09 5.96
CA LEU A 428 -3.42 6.16 6.15
C LEU A 428 -2.64 5.18 5.27
N ARG A 429 -1.45 5.60 4.83
CA ARG A 429 -0.46 4.74 4.16
C ARG A 429 0.54 4.17 5.17
N HIS A 430 1.28 3.15 4.74
CA HIS A 430 2.40 2.62 5.50
C HIS A 430 3.42 3.70 5.86
N ASN A 431 3.96 3.62 7.08
CA ASN A 431 5.07 4.44 7.56
C ASN A 431 6.16 3.56 8.18
N PHE A 432 7.13 3.17 7.37
CA PHE A 432 8.28 2.34 7.72
C PHE A 432 9.43 3.11 8.39
N ALA A 433 9.22 4.39 8.70
CA ALA A 433 10.14 5.17 9.52
C ALA A 433 9.86 5.04 11.02
N GLY A 434 8.74 4.41 11.38
CA GLY A 434 8.22 4.38 12.74
C GLY A 434 9.17 3.69 13.73
N SER A 435 9.73 2.57 13.31
CA SER A 435 10.67 1.71 14.05
C SER A 435 11.99 2.39 14.42
N SER A 436 12.38 3.40 13.65
CA SER A 436 13.66 4.12 13.80
C SER A 436 13.67 5.23 14.86
N ALA A 437 12.55 5.44 15.55
CA ALA A 437 12.39 6.58 16.45
C ALA A 437 12.89 6.35 17.88
N TYR A 438 12.80 5.12 18.39
CA TYR A 438 13.04 4.82 19.81
C TYR A 438 14.33 4.03 20.03
N SER A 439 15.09 4.36 21.07
CA SER A 439 16.31 3.61 21.43
C SER A 439 15.99 2.25 22.03
N ARG A 440 16.95 1.32 21.97
CA ARG A 440 16.86 0.00 22.62
C ARG A 440 16.48 0.12 24.11
N ASP A 441 17.09 1.05 24.84
CA ASP A 441 16.79 1.28 26.27
C ASP A 441 15.32 1.68 26.51
N GLN A 442 14.74 2.48 25.61
CA GLN A 442 13.33 2.85 25.67
C GLN A 442 12.43 1.64 25.38
N LEU A 443 12.81 0.79 24.42
CA LEU A 443 12.07 -0.41 24.05
C LEU A 443 12.11 -1.51 25.11
N HIS A 444 13.14 -1.53 25.97
CA HIS A 444 13.17 -2.39 27.16
C HIS A 444 12.30 -1.88 28.31
N ASN A 445 11.91 -0.60 28.30
CA ASN A 445 11.12 -0.02 29.36
C ASN A 445 9.63 -0.20 29.09
N SER A 446 8.99 -1.16 29.76
CA SER A 446 7.55 -1.46 29.57
C SER A 446 6.65 -0.23 29.77
N SER A 447 6.94 0.65 30.75
CA SER A 447 6.14 1.87 30.95
C SER A 447 6.27 2.86 29.78
N PHE A 448 7.45 2.95 29.16
CA PHE A 448 7.63 3.76 27.97
C PHE A 448 6.83 3.16 26.79
N VAL A 449 6.91 1.85 26.60
CA VAL A 449 6.21 1.16 25.50
C VAL A 449 4.69 1.21 25.67
N GLU A 450 4.18 1.09 26.90
CA GLU A 450 2.75 1.24 27.19
C GLU A 450 2.22 2.64 26.81
N GLU A 451 3.02 3.69 26.98
CA GLU A 451 2.64 5.07 26.65
C GLU A 451 2.82 5.41 25.17
N HIS A 452 3.93 4.96 24.56
CA HIS A 452 4.38 5.43 23.24
C HIS A 452 4.30 4.38 22.13
N GLY A 453 3.99 3.13 22.48
CA GLY A 453 4.18 1.97 21.60
C GLY A 453 5.66 1.65 21.38
N ILE A 454 5.93 0.61 20.58
CA ILE A 454 7.29 0.24 20.14
C ILE A 454 7.74 0.97 18.87
N SER A 455 6.84 1.74 18.26
CA SER A 455 7.06 2.51 17.03
C SER A 455 6.27 3.82 17.10
N THR A 456 6.67 4.83 16.34
CA THR A 456 5.84 6.04 16.21
C THR A 456 4.60 5.83 15.35
N SER A 457 4.51 4.76 14.57
CA SER A 457 3.32 4.44 13.77
C SER A 457 2.98 2.96 13.79
N VAL A 458 1.70 2.64 13.97
CA VAL A 458 1.14 1.29 13.73
C VAL A 458 1.13 0.93 12.25
N MET A 459 1.34 1.91 11.37
CA MET A 459 1.44 1.70 9.92
C MET A 459 2.82 1.19 9.47
N ASP A 460 3.69 0.84 10.41
CA ASP A 460 4.99 0.20 10.17
C ASP A 460 4.84 -1.33 10.18
N TYR A 461 5.78 -2.05 9.57
CA TYR A 461 5.87 -3.51 9.65
C TYR A 461 6.89 -3.87 10.73
N LEU A 462 6.42 -4.11 11.94
CA LEU A 462 7.29 -4.25 13.10
C LEU A 462 7.60 -5.73 13.40
N PRO A 463 8.85 -6.04 13.81
CA PRO A 463 9.15 -7.32 14.42
C PRO A 463 8.67 -7.34 15.88
N VAL A 464 8.63 -8.52 16.50
CA VAL A 464 8.42 -8.60 17.97
C VAL A 464 9.55 -7.89 18.71
N ASN A 465 9.20 -7.12 19.74
CA ASN A 465 10.17 -6.40 20.56
C ASN A 465 10.95 -7.36 21.46
N ILE A 466 11.98 -8.00 20.91
CA ILE A 466 12.85 -8.94 21.62
C ILE A 466 14.29 -8.63 21.23
N PHE A 467 15.12 -8.36 22.22
CA PHE A 467 16.58 -8.24 22.09
C PHE A 467 17.29 -9.41 22.76
N SER A 468 18.55 -9.67 22.40
CA SER A 468 19.30 -10.84 22.88
C SER A 468 19.58 -10.85 24.38
N ASP A 469 19.47 -9.71 25.04
CA ASP A 469 19.64 -9.47 26.47
C ASP A 469 18.36 -9.53 27.29
N LEU A 470 17.19 -9.71 26.66
CA LEU A 470 15.93 -9.92 27.37
C LEU A 470 16.00 -11.23 28.18
N THR A 471 15.74 -11.14 29.49
CA THR A 471 15.77 -12.29 30.39
C THR A 471 14.38 -12.93 30.56
N GLU A 472 14.33 -14.22 30.94
CA GLU A 472 13.06 -14.91 31.24
C GLU A 472 12.26 -14.22 32.36
N ALA A 473 12.94 -13.61 33.33
CA ALA A 473 12.29 -12.90 34.44
C ALA A 473 11.62 -11.59 33.99
N GLU A 474 12.14 -10.95 32.93
CA GLU A 474 11.58 -9.72 32.36
C GLU A 474 10.43 -10.02 31.38
N ALA A 475 10.47 -11.18 30.72
CA ALA A 475 9.53 -11.57 29.67
C ALA A 475 8.05 -11.49 30.09
N GLU A 476 7.71 -11.71 31.36
CA GLU A 476 6.32 -11.63 31.81
C GLU A 476 5.76 -10.21 31.72
N ALA A 477 6.53 -9.20 32.14
CA ALA A 477 6.15 -7.79 32.13
C ALA A 477 6.58 -7.04 30.86
N HIS A 478 7.24 -7.72 29.93
CA HIS A 478 7.74 -7.13 28.69
C HIS A 478 6.62 -6.89 27.67
N ALA A 479 6.72 -5.77 26.95
CA ALA A 479 5.78 -5.40 25.90
C ALA A 479 6.32 -5.83 24.52
N PHE A 480 5.70 -6.87 23.94
CA PHE A 480 6.18 -7.51 22.71
C PHE A 480 5.60 -6.92 21.41
N TYR A 481 4.37 -6.42 21.46
CA TYR A 481 3.62 -5.88 20.31
C TYR A 481 3.14 -4.46 20.61
N MET A 482 2.71 -3.72 19.58
CA MET A 482 2.00 -2.45 19.83
C MET A 482 0.62 -2.73 20.42
N THR A 483 0.30 -2.04 21.52
CA THR A 483 -1.04 -2.06 22.15
C THR A 483 -1.71 -0.68 22.17
N THR A 484 -1.04 0.33 21.61
CA THR A 484 -1.49 1.71 21.47
C THR A 484 -0.92 2.26 20.15
N ILE A 485 -1.57 3.28 19.60
CA ILE A 485 -1.04 4.04 18.46
C ILE A 485 0.15 4.93 18.88
N GLY A 486 1.03 5.23 17.92
CA GLY A 486 2.25 5.99 18.15
C GLY A 486 2.15 7.49 17.85
N ALA A 487 3.22 8.22 18.12
CA ALA A 487 3.26 9.68 17.97
C ALA A 487 2.95 10.19 16.54
N TYR A 488 3.33 9.44 15.51
CA TYR A 488 3.03 9.77 14.12
C TYR A 488 1.55 9.61 13.82
N ASP A 489 0.93 8.53 14.31
CA ASP A 489 -0.49 8.25 14.10
C ASP A 489 -1.36 9.38 14.68
N TYR A 490 -1.02 9.88 15.87
CA TYR A 490 -1.66 11.06 16.45
C TYR A 490 -1.56 12.29 15.55
N SER A 491 -0.37 12.56 15.00
CA SER A 491 -0.19 13.69 14.08
C SER A 491 -0.92 13.51 12.75
N ALA A 492 -0.98 12.28 12.23
CA ALA A 492 -1.69 11.96 11.01
C ALA A 492 -3.19 12.17 11.17
N ILE A 493 -3.80 11.66 12.25
CA ILE A 493 -5.20 11.93 12.58
C ILE A 493 -5.44 13.43 12.77
N ALA A 494 -4.54 14.14 13.46
CA ALA A 494 -4.67 15.58 13.63
C ALA A 494 -4.66 16.33 12.28
N TYR A 495 -3.78 15.94 11.35
CA TYR A 495 -3.75 16.52 10.01
C TYR A 495 -5.04 16.23 9.23
N GLY A 496 -5.49 14.97 9.23
CA GLY A 496 -6.62 14.53 8.43
C GLY A 496 -7.98 14.94 8.97
N TYR A 497 -8.15 15.05 10.28
CA TYR A 497 -9.48 15.13 10.93
C TYR A 497 -9.71 16.39 11.78
N SER A 498 -8.69 17.20 12.09
CA SER A 498 -8.93 18.44 12.85
C SER A 498 -9.83 19.42 12.08
N ILE A 499 -10.70 20.09 12.82
CA ILE A 499 -11.45 21.25 12.34
C ILE A 499 -10.49 22.45 12.33
N VAL A 500 -10.35 23.11 11.18
CA VAL A 500 -9.44 24.25 10.99
C VAL A 500 -10.22 25.43 10.44
N ASP A 501 -10.21 26.54 11.17
CA ASP A 501 -10.86 27.78 10.77
C ASP A 501 -10.20 28.38 9.53
N GLY A 502 -11.01 28.81 8.56
CA GLY A 502 -10.51 29.48 7.35
C GLY A 502 -9.87 28.55 6.32
N GLU A 503 -10.06 27.24 6.46
CA GLU A 503 -9.61 26.29 5.46
C GLU A 503 -10.44 26.37 4.17
N THR A 504 -9.74 26.51 3.04
CA THR A 504 -10.35 26.42 1.71
C THR A 504 -10.22 25.00 1.17
N PRO A 505 -11.32 24.34 0.77
CA PRO A 505 -11.27 22.98 0.22
C PRO A 505 -10.29 22.88 -0.95
N GLY A 506 -9.40 21.89 -0.93
CA GLY A 506 -8.44 21.67 -2.01
C GLY A 506 -7.23 22.62 -2.01
N TYR A 507 -7.04 23.46 -0.98
CA TYR A 507 -5.85 24.31 -0.85
C TYR A 507 -5.08 24.09 0.44
N LYS A 508 -3.78 24.45 0.45
CA LYS A 508 -2.93 24.35 1.64
C LYS A 508 -3.36 25.38 2.68
N HIS A 509 -3.30 24.99 3.95
CA HIS A 509 -3.58 25.87 5.08
C HIS A 509 -2.36 25.95 6.01
N PRO A 510 -1.94 27.14 6.48
CA PRO A 510 -0.73 27.30 7.31
C PRO A 510 -0.69 26.41 8.55
N ARG A 511 -1.82 26.25 9.24
CA ARG A 511 -1.92 25.38 10.43
C ARG A 511 -1.70 23.91 10.10
N LEU A 512 -2.19 23.43 8.96
CA LEU A 512 -1.98 22.06 8.51
C LEU A 512 -0.52 21.84 8.07
N THR A 513 0.08 22.84 7.42
CA THR A 513 1.52 22.83 7.08
C THR A 513 2.39 22.75 8.34
N GLU A 514 2.04 23.48 9.40
CA GLU A 514 2.74 23.43 10.69
C GLU A 514 2.62 22.04 11.35
N LEU A 515 1.41 21.46 11.39
CA LEU A 515 1.20 20.09 11.88
C LEU A 515 2.04 19.07 11.09
N ALA A 516 2.03 19.15 9.76
CA ALA A 516 2.83 18.27 8.91
C ALA A 516 4.35 18.44 9.16
N SER A 517 4.83 19.68 9.35
CA SER A 517 6.25 19.98 9.59
C SER A 517 6.79 19.49 10.94
N THR A 518 5.92 19.30 11.93
CA THR A 518 6.28 18.89 13.29
C THR A 518 6.03 17.40 13.55
N SER A 519 5.53 16.68 12.54
CA SER A 519 5.24 15.26 12.64
C SER A 519 6.52 14.42 12.64
N PRO A 520 6.52 13.25 13.29
CA PRO A 520 7.59 12.27 13.15
C PRO A 520 7.83 11.91 11.67
N MET A 521 9.01 11.36 11.39
CA MET A 521 9.42 11.02 10.03
C MET A 521 8.42 10.10 9.35
N PHE A 522 8.19 10.35 8.07
CA PHE A 522 7.35 9.54 7.20
C PHE A 522 8.19 8.99 6.06
N LEU A 523 8.27 7.66 5.95
CA LEU A 523 8.85 6.96 4.81
C LEU A 523 7.94 5.77 4.49
N THR A 524 7.52 5.65 3.25
CA THR A 524 6.47 4.72 2.83
C THR A 524 7.00 3.72 1.80
N ASP A 525 6.13 2.96 1.15
CA ASP A 525 6.50 1.84 0.29
C ASP A 525 7.55 2.20 -0.77
N GLU A 526 7.41 3.35 -1.43
CA GLU A 526 8.34 3.84 -2.44
C GLU A 526 9.76 4.09 -1.89
N ASN A 527 9.90 4.31 -0.58
CA ASN A 527 11.20 4.49 0.06
C ASN A 527 11.90 3.15 0.33
N VAL A 528 11.14 2.08 0.57
CA VAL A 528 11.68 0.72 0.78
C VAL A 528 12.15 0.11 -0.54
N GLU A 529 11.45 0.36 -1.66
CA GLU A 529 11.74 -0.25 -2.96
C GLU A 529 13.17 0.00 -3.49
N HIS A 530 13.77 1.14 -3.13
CA HIS A 530 15.09 1.54 -3.62
C HIS A 530 16.22 1.37 -2.59
N LEU A 531 15.91 0.99 -1.34
CA LEU A 531 16.88 0.73 -0.25
C LEU A 531 17.96 1.83 -0.10
N LEU A 532 17.59 3.10 -0.32
CA LEU A 532 18.51 4.24 -0.20
C LEU A 532 18.56 4.81 1.22
N ASN A 533 17.42 4.80 1.91
CA ASN A 533 17.29 5.36 3.24
C ASN A 533 17.32 4.24 4.30
N PRO A 534 18.32 4.21 5.20
CA PRO A 534 18.40 3.18 6.24
C PRO A 534 17.27 3.26 7.26
N TYR A 535 16.56 4.38 7.35
CA TYR A 535 15.50 4.58 8.33
C TYR A 535 14.09 4.23 7.80
N GLY A 536 13.95 3.78 6.55
CA GLY A 536 12.67 3.33 6.00
C GLY A 536 12.77 1.86 5.62
N GLN A 537 12.58 0.97 6.59
CA GLN A 537 12.77 -0.48 6.40
C GLN A 537 11.59 -1.25 7.00
N THR A 538 11.28 -2.44 6.47
CA THR A 538 10.27 -3.32 7.04
C THR A 538 10.93 -4.35 7.95
N PHE A 539 10.38 -4.60 9.14
CA PHE A 539 10.84 -5.55 10.16
C PHE A 539 12.18 -5.19 10.84
N ASP A 540 12.46 -3.90 10.98
CA ASP A 540 13.53 -3.39 11.86
C ASP A 540 12.95 -2.83 13.15
N LEU A 541 13.82 -2.60 14.13
CA LEU A 541 13.45 -2.05 15.41
C LEU A 541 14.63 -1.30 15.99
N SER A 542 14.33 -0.21 16.71
CA SER A 542 15.27 0.72 17.31
C SER A 542 15.84 1.79 16.37
N SER A 543 16.14 2.95 16.96
CA SER A 543 16.86 4.06 16.35
C SER A 543 18.30 3.73 15.92
N ASP A 544 18.86 2.62 16.41
CA ASP A 544 20.13 2.09 15.91
C ASP A 544 19.92 0.75 15.19
N ILE A 545 19.63 0.84 13.89
CA ILE A 545 19.42 -0.32 13.02
C ILE A 545 20.66 -1.24 12.92
N VAL A 546 21.87 -0.69 13.14
CA VAL A 546 23.10 -1.47 13.08
C VAL A 546 23.31 -2.25 14.37
N ASP A 547 23.02 -1.65 15.53
CA ASP A 547 22.96 -2.36 16.81
C ASP A 547 21.89 -3.47 16.76
N TYR A 548 20.70 -3.18 16.26
CA TYR A 548 19.65 -4.18 16.11
C TYR A 548 20.09 -5.36 15.24
N ALA A 549 20.72 -5.09 14.09
CA ALA A 549 21.26 -6.14 13.22
C ALA A 549 22.38 -6.96 13.91
N ALA A 550 23.27 -6.30 14.65
CA ALA A 550 24.32 -6.97 15.42
C ALA A 550 23.74 -7.83 16.56
N ASP A 551 22.67 -7.37 17.20
CA ASP A 551 21.95 -8.08 18.25
C ASP A 551 21.24 -9.33 17.71
N ARG A 552 20.72 -9.32 16.48
CA ARG A 552 20.19 -10.55 15.83
C ARG A 552 21.26 -11.63 15.71
N LEU A 553 22.50 -11.28 15.40
CA LEU A 553 23.61 -12.24 15.38
C LEU A 553 23.91 -12.79 16.77
N GLU A 554 23.81 -11.94 17.79
CA GLU A 554 24.08 -12.36 19.17
C GLU A 554 22.95 -13.20 19.76
N PHE A 555 21.70 -12.91 19.40
CA PHE A 555 20.54 -13.75 19.68
C PHE A 555 20.74 -15.16 19.11
N VAL A 556 21.16 -15.25 17.85
CA VAL A 556 21.44 -16.53 17.18
C VAL A 556 22.51 -17.32 17.92
N LYS A 557 23.63 -16.68 18.30
CA LYS A 557 24.71 -17.34 19.06
C LYS A 557 24.23 -17.84 20.42
N ARG A 558 23.54 -17.00 21.19
CA ARG A 558 23.01 -17.37 22.51
C ARG A 558 22.04 -18.55 22.40
N THR A 559 21.15 -18.52 21.42
CA THR A 559 20.15 -19.58 21.18
C THR A 559 20.80 -20.93 20.87
N ARG A 560 21.88 -20.94 20.08
CA ARG A 560 22.63 -22.17 19.79
C ARG A 560 23.45 -22.66 21.00
N GLN A 561 24.02 -21.74 21.78
CA GLN A 561 24.87 -22.09 22.94
C GLN A 561 24.08 -22.60 24.14
N SER A 562 22.87 -22.08 24.37
CA SER A 562 22.07 -22.42 25.56
C SER A 562 21.37 -23.78 25.45
N SER A 563 21.46 -24.46 24.30
CA SER A 563 20.59 -25.59 23.94
C SER A 563 19.09 -25.28 24.11
N ALA A 564 18.68 -24.01 24.25
CA ALA A 564 17.31 -23.65 24.59
C ALA A 564 16.33 -24.02 23.48
N LEU A 565 16.77 -23.95 22.22
CA LEU A 565 16.00 -24.43 21.08
C LEU A 565 15.92 -25.97 21.08
N LEU A 566 17.05 -26.64 21.31
CA LEU A 566 17.18 -28.10 21.34
C LEU A 566 16.34 -28.74 22.45
N ASN A 567 16.40 -28.20 23.66
CA ASN A 567 15.71 -28.71 24.84
C ASN A 567 14.18 -28.54 24.77
N LYS A 568 13.69 -27.68 23.89
CA LYS A 568 12.26 -27.41 23.69
C LYS A 568 11.66 -28.23 22.55
N ILE A 569 12.49 -28.87 21.73
CA ILE A 569 12.05 -29.81 20.70
C ILE A 569 11.85 -31.17 21.37
N PRO A 570 10.70 -31.85 21.19
CA PRO A 570 10.48 -33.18 21.75
C PRO A 570 11.58 -34.17 21.33
N ASP A 571 12.01 -35.05 22.25
CA ASP A 571 13.05 -36.06 22.00
C ASP A 571 12.70 -37.02 20.84
N ASP A 572 11.40 -37.16 20.53
CA ASP A 572 10.85 -38.00 19.46
C ASP A 572 10.50 -37.20 18.18
N ALA A 573 10.84 -35.92 18.12
CA ALA A 573 10.63 -35.09 16.93
C ALA A 573 11.52 -35.53 15.76
N SER A 574 11.06 -35.25 14.54
CA SER A 574 11.82 -35.58 13.32
C SER A 574 13.03 -34.65 13.12
N TRP A 575 14.05 -35.13 12.39
CA TRP A 575 15.17 -34.28 11.93
C TRP A 575 14.71 -33.13 11.03
N THR A 576 13.58 -33.30 10.32
CA THR A 576 12.93 -32.24 9.55
C THR A 576 12.47 -31.09 10.44
N THR A 577 11.78 -31.41 11.54
CA THR A 577 11.33 -30.43 12.54
C THR A 577 12.53 -29.69 13.12
N PHE A 578 13.62 -30.41 13.43
CA PHE A 578 14.85 -29.81 13.93
C PHE A 578 15.47 -28.83 12.92
N TRP A 579 15.60 -29.22 11.64
CA TRP A 579 16.11 -28.37 10.57
C TRP A 579 15.25 -27.14 10.32
N GLN A 580 13.92 -27.26 10.37
CA GLN A 580 13.01 -26.12 10.21
C GLN A 580 13.29 -25.04 11.26
N ARG A 581 13.54 -25.43 12.53
CA ARG A 581 13.91 -24.50 13.60
C ARG A 581 15.28 -23.86 13.38
N GLU A 582 16.27 -24.63 12.94
CA GLU A 582 17.59 -24.10 12.57
C GLU A 582 17.51 -23.11 11.39
N SER A 583 16.66 -23.39 10.40
CA SER A 583 16.51 -22.56 9.20
C SER A 583 15.99 -21.16 9.51
N VAL A 584 15.25 -20.97 10.62
CA VAL A 584 14.82 -19.66 11.10
C VAL A 584 16.01 -18.84 11.58
N LEU A 585 16.97 -19.44 12.29
CA LEU A 585 18.20 -18.76 12.70
C LEU A 585 19.01 -18.30 11.49
N LEU A 586 19.07 -19.12 10.42
CA LEU A 586 19.69 -18.71 9.15
C LEU A 586 18.94 -17.55 8.49
N ARG A 587 17.59 -17.54 8.53
CA ARG A 587 16.79 -16.41 8.07
C ARG A 587 17.04 -15.13 8.89
N MET A 588 17.19 -15.23 10.21
CA MET A 588 17.54 -14.09 11.06
C MET A 588 18.89 -13.45 10.66
N ILE A 589 19.91 -14.27 10.38
CA ILE A 589 21.19 -13.77 9.86
C ILE A 589 21.00 -13.09 8.50
N ALA A 590 20.20 -13.70 7.62
CA ALA A 590 19.91 -13.14 6.30
C ALA A 590 19.12 -11.82 6.36
N GLN A 591 18.32 -11.60 7.42
CA GLN A 591 17.66 -10.33 7.71
C GLN A 591 18.63 -9.30 8.25
N ALA A 592 19.56 -9.66 9.15
CA ALA A 592 20.59 -8.74 9.61
C ALA A 592 21.40 -8.14 8.44
N ILE A 593 21.70 -8.94 7.40
CA ILE A 593 22.29 -8.45 6.14
C ILE A 593 21.40 -7.40 5.47
N LYS A 594 20.10 -7.64 5.37
CA LYS A 594 19.12 -6.72 4.75
C LYS A 594 19.07 -5.38 5.51
N LYS A 595 19.21 -5.40 6.85
CA LYS A 595 19.19 -4.20 7.70
C LYS A 595 20.39 -3.29 7.52
N VAL A 596 21.56 -3.88 7.34
CA VAL A 596 22.82 -3.11 7.17
C VAL A 596 23.12 -2.74 5.72
N ASP A 597 22.46 -3.36 4.74
CA ASP A 597 22.60 -3.01 3.31
C ASP A 597 22.35 -1.50 3.06
N PRO A 598 21.19 -0.90 3.37
CA PRO A 598 20.92 0.51 3.09
C PRO A 598 21.80 1.47 3.89
N VAL A 599 22.54 1.00 4.90
CA VAL A 599 23.48 1.82 5.68
C VAL A 599 24.76 2.08 4.89
N LEU A 600 25.26 1.09 4.15
CA LEU A 600 26.51 1.21 3.38
C LEU A 600 26.31 2.03 2.11
N GLY A 601 26.89 3.24 2.06
CA GLY A 601 26.60 4.21 1.01
C GLY A 601 25.15 4.73 1.05
N GLY A 602 24.48 4.64 2.19
CA GLY A 602 23.11 5.15 2.37
C GLY A 602 23.02 6.66 2.41
N VAL A 603 21.82 7.18 2.15
CA VAL A 603 21.49 8.60 2.29
C VAL A 603 20.17 8.77 3.04
N ASN A 604 20.15 9.67 4.02
CA ASN A 604 18.90 10.06 4.66
C ASN A 604 18.19 11.09 3.79
N VAL A 605 17.01 10.69 3.28
CA VAL A 605 16.12 11.52 2.48
C VAL A 605 14.94 11.93 3.36
N THR A 606 14.67 13.22 3.42
CA THR A 606 13.51 13.80 4.13
C THR A 606 12.56 14.48 3.17
N HIS A 607 11.30 14.65 3.57
CA HIS A 607 10.28 15.40 2.84
C HIS A 607 10.29 16.90 3.20
N ALA A 608 11.47 17.49 3.39
CA ALA A 608 11.61 18.89 3.79
C ALA A 608 11.16 19.86 2.67
N HIS A 609 10.34 20.86 3.01
CA HIS A 609 9.83 21.86 2.07
C HIS A 609 10.71 23.11 2.05
N ARG A 610 10.63 23.89 0.97
CA ARG A 610 11.32 25.19 0.82
C ARG A 610 10.70 26.32 1.70
N SER A 611 9.95 25.96 2.75
CA SER A 611 9.15 26.87 3.56
C SER A 611 10.02 27.75 4.48
N LYS A 612 9.44 28.82 5.05
CA LYS A 612 10.11 29.63 6.08
C LYS A 612 10.24 28.79 7.37
N GLY A 613 11.45 28.34 7.70
CA GLY A 613 11.76 27.68 8.97
C GLY A 613 12.23 26.23 8.85
N GLU A 614 12.11 25.62 7.68
CA GLU A 614 12.69 24.31 7.39
C GLU A 614 14.10 24.46 6.79
N GLU A 615 15.04 23.59 7.18
CA GLU A 615 16.36 23.58 6.59
C GLU A 615 16.28 23.19 5.11
N MET A 616 17.19 23.73 4.29
CA MET A 616 17.32 23.33 2.89
C MET A 616 17.55 21.83 2.82
N TYR A 617 16.74 21.13 2.02
CA TYR A 617 16.92 19.69 1.77
C TYR A 617 18.38 19.39 1.38
N ARG A 618 19.02 18.54 2.19
CA ARG A 618 20.34 18.00 1.95
C ARG A 618 20.28 16.51 2.26
N ALA A 619 20.46 15.67 1.25
CA ALA A 619 20.60 14.24 1.45
C ALA A 619 21.84 14.01 2.33
N ALA A 620 21.62 13.68 3.60
CA ALA A 620 22.69 13.48 4.56
C ALA A 620 23.24 12.06 4.38
N VAL A 621 24.50 11.96 3.97
CA VAL A 621 25.15 10.65 3.87
C VAL A 621 25.27 10.04 5.27
N VAL A 622 25.02 8.73 5.36
CA VAL A 622 25.15 7.98 6.61
C VAL A 622 26.56 8.18 7.21
N PRO A 623 26.69 8.48 8.51
CA PRO A 623 28.00 8.74 9.13
C PRO A 623 28.98 7.58 8.97
N ARG A 624 30.28 7.89 8.78
CA ARG A 624 31.35 6.90 8.62
C ARG A 624 31.35 5.82 9.71
N ALA A 625 31.14 6.22 10.97
CA ALA A 625 31.14 5.30 12.10
C ALA A 625 30.06 4.22 11.96
N MET A 626 28.84 4.62 11.60
CA MET A 626 27.71 3.72 11.39
C MET A 626 27.94 2.80 10.18
N GLN A 627 28.51 3.31 9.09
CA GLN A 627 28.88 2.48 7.94
C GLN A 627 29.95 1.44 8.28
N LEU A 628 30.94 1.78 9.10
CA LEU A 628 31.97 0.83 9.55
C LEU A 628 31.38 -0.24 10.48
N GLN A 629 30.44 0.12 11.36
CA GLN A 629 29.74 -0.85 12.21
C GLN A 629 28.89 -1.81 11.35
N ALA A 630 28.17 -1.29 10.35
CA ALA A 630 27.41 -2.09 9.39
C ALA A 630 28.30 -3.06 8.61
N LEU A 631 29.47 -2.59 8.14
CA LEU A 631 30.47 -3.45 7.51
C LEU A 631 30.99 -4.51 8.48
N GLY A 632 31.15 -4.17 9.76
CA GLY A 632 31.50 -5.10 10.83
C GLY A 632 30.50 -6.26 10.95
N VAL A 633 29.19 -5.99 10.92
CA VAL A 633 28.14 -7.02 10.93
C VAL A 633 28.32 -7.99 9.75
N LEU A 634 28.55 -7.48 8.54
CA LEU A 634 28.76 -8.33 7.35
C LEU A 634 30.06 -9.13 7.44
N VAL A 635 31.14 -8.55 7.97
CA VAL A 635 32.43 -9.24 8.16
C VAL A 635 32.30 -10.41 9.13
N ARG A 636 31.52 -10.28 10.22
CA ARG A 636 31.23 -11.40 11.16
C ARG A 636 30.59 -12.59 10.45
N ILE A 637 29.62 -12.31 9.56
CA ILE A 637 28.91 -13.32 8.77
C ILE A 637 29.86 -13.96 7.74
N ILE A 638 30.62 -13.16 6.98
CA ILE A 638 31.55 -13.65 5.96
C ILE A 638 32.64 -14.53 6.55
N ARG A 639 33.10 -14.21 7.77
CA ARG A 639 34.09 -14.99 8.52
C ARG A 639 33.56 -16.30 9.09
N ASN A 640 32.26 -16.57 8.97
CA ASN A 640 31.64 -17.72 9.64
C ASN A 640 31.98 -17.71 11.15
N GLU A 641 31.78 -16.56 11.84
CA GLU A 641 32.11 -16.43 13.27
C GLU A 641 31.49 -17.57 14.10
N ASP A 642 32.26 -18.13 15.03
CA ASP A 642 31.85 -19.30 15.81
C ASP A 642 30.50 -19.08 16.52
N GLY A 643 29.61 -20.06 16.38
CA GLY A 643 28.25 -20.03 16.88
C GLY A 643 27.22 -19.35 15.95
N LEU A 644 27.63 -18.66 14.88
CA LEU A 644 26.70 -18.06 13.90
C LEU A 644 26.12 -19.03 12.89
N PHE A 645 26.73 -20.19 12.66
CA PHE A 645 26.21 -21.20 11.74
C PHE A 645 26.20 -22.59 12.37
N PRO A 646 25.30 -23.49 11.95
CA PRO A 646 25.29 -24.85 12.47
C PRO A 646 26.56 -25.60 12.08
N LYS A 647 27.10 -26.40 13.00
CA LYS A 647 28.30 -27.23 12.73
C LYS A 647 27.88 -28.48 11.96
N SER A 648 28.63 -28.82 10.92
CA SER A 648 28.42 -30.02 10.09
C SER A 648 28.60 -31.33 10.83
N GLU A 649 29.15 -31.30 12.05
CA GLU A 649 29.28 -32.44 12.97
C GLU A 649 27.96 -32.74 13.70
N VAL A 650 27.08 -31.73 13.84
CA VAL A 650 25.79 -31.82 14.55
C VAL A 650 24.66 -32.21 13.59
N TYR A 651 24.72 -31.73 12.35
CA TYR A 651 23.75 -32.02 11.31
C TYR A 651 24.40 -32.92 10.26
N MET A 652 23.73 -34.00 9.83
CA MET A 652 24.18 -34.73 8.63
C MET A 652 24.28 -33.76 7.45
N SER A 653 25.18 -34.02 6.50
CA SER A 653 25.38 -33.15 5.33
C SER A 653 24.11 -32.90 4.53
N TYR A 654 23.15 -33.82 4.62
CA TYR A 654 21.82 -33.72 4.03
C TYR A 654 20.75 -34.06 5.06
N ILE A 655 19.66 -33.29 5.08
CA ILE A 655 18.49 -33.54 5.92
C ILE A 655 17.27 -33.71 5.03
N GLU A 656 16.49 -34.75 5.28
CA GLU A 656 15.21 -34.98 4.61
C GLU A 656 14.23 -33.86 4.98
N VAL A 657 13.53 -33.32 3.99
CA VAL A 657 12.47 -32.32 4.19
C VAL A 657 11.17 -32.75 3.53
N VAL A 658 10.06 -32.36 4.16
CA VAL A 658 8.70 -32.61 3.67
C VAL A 658 8.37 -31.57 2.60
N GLY A 659 8.10 -32.04 1.37
CA GLY A 659 7.47 -31.34 0.23
C GLY A 659 8.07 -30.03 -0.30
N PHE A 660 8.42 -29.99 -1.60
CA PHE A 660 8.63 -28.75 -2.40
C PHE A 660 7.42 -28.46 -3.31
N MET A 661 7.33 -27.22 -3.81
CA MET A 661 6.19 -26.57 -4.48
C MET A 661 5.40 -27.44 -5.49
N ASP A 662 4.08 -27.23 -5.51
CA ASP A 662 3.03 -27.77 -6.41
C ASP A 662 2.26 -29.05 -6.02
N GLU A 663 2.43 -29.62 -4.82
CA GLU A 663 1.60 -30.75 -4.35
C GLU A 663 0.84 -30.44 -3.05
N ASP A 664 -0.30 -31.12 -2.86
CA ASP A 664 -1.32 -31.00 -1.79
C ASP A 664 -0.81 -31.40 -0.38
N CYS A 665 0.50 -31.28 -0.14
CA CYS A 665 1.17 -31.55 1.14
C CYS A 665 1.24 -30.30 2.03
N LYS A 666 0.28 -29.38 1.91
CA LYS A 666 0.24 -28.11 2.67
C LYS A 666 -0.37 -28.26 4.06
N GLU A 667 -1.05 -29.37 4.32
CA GLU A 667 -1.68 -29.67 5.60
C GLU A 667 -0.93 -30.76 6.36
N PRO A 668 -0.91 -30.69 7.71
CA PRO A 668 -0.27 -31.69 8.55
C PRO A 668 -0.99 -33.02 8.44
N SER A 669 -0.46 -33.91 7.62
CA SER A 669 -0.91 -35.29 7.58
C SER A 669 0.28 -36.23 7.70
N LEU A 670 0.13 -37.25 8.54
CA LEU A 670 0.96 -38.47 8.49
C LEU A 670 0.65 -39.29 7.22
N ASP A 671 0.09 -38.66 6.19
CA ASP A 671 -0.23 -39.34 4.95
C ASP A 671 1.08 -39.72 4.26
N TYR A 672 1.26 -41.03 4.10
CA TYR A 672 2.51 -41.64 3.64
C TYR A 672 2.96 -41.15 2.25
N GLY A 673 2.08 -40.45 1.52
CA GLY A 673 2.39 -39.79 0.25
C GLY A 673 3.34 -38.59 0.35
N CYS A 674 3.44 -37.92 1.51
CA CYS A 674 4.26 -36.72 1.72
C CYS A 674 5.58 -37.00 2.48
N LEU A 675 5.78 -38.24 2.96
CA LEU A 675 7.02 -38.65 3.61
C LEU A 675 8.15 -38.79 2.59
N GLY A 676 9.13 -37.87 2.66
CA GLY A 676 10.43 -38.01 2.00
C GLY A 676 10.51 -37.58 0.54
N ARG A 677 10.54 -36.27 0.27
CA ARG A 677 10.63 -35.76 -1.12
C ARG A 677 11.73 -34.72 -1.40
N GLY A 678 12.56 -34.36 -0.43
CA GLY A 678 13.70 -33.45 -0.66
C GLY A 678 14.86 -33.64 0.32
N LEU A 679 16.07 -33.28 -0.10
CA LEU A 679 17.25 -33.20 0.75
C LEU A 679 17.74 -31.75 0.78
N VAL A 680 17.92 -31.19 1.98
CA VAL A 680 18.58 -29.90 2.15
C VAL A 680 20.05 -30.13 2.47
N ASP A 681 20.92 -29.55 1.64
CA ASP A 681 22.35 -29.46 1.91
C ASP A 681 22.60 -28.29 2.88
N VAL A 682 22.98 -28.63 4.12
CA VAL A 682 23.20 -27.64 5.19
C VAL A 682 24.35 -26.69 4.84
N ASN A 683 25.42 -27.20 4.24
CA ASN A 683 26.55 -26.38 3.83
C ASN A 683 26.15 -25.44 2.69
N ALA A 684 25.31 -25.89 1.76
CA ALA A 684 24.79 -25.03 0.70
C ALA A 684 23.91 -23.89 1.26
N ALA A 685 23.09 -24.17 2.28
CA ALA A 685 22.27 -23.16 2.95
C ALA A 685 23.14 -22.11 3.68
N ILE A 686 24.18 -22.54 4.41
CA ILE A 686 25.17 -21.64 5.03
C ILE A 686 25.85 -20.79 3.96
N MET A 687 26.35 -21.42 2.90
CA MET A 687 26.99 -20.73 1.79
C MET A 687 26.06 -19.71 1.13
N ALA A 688 24.77 -19.99 0.99
CA ALA A 688 23.82 -19.04 0.42
C ALA A 688 23.74 -17.73 1.24
N VAL A 689 23.74 -17.83 2.57
CA VAL A 689 23.73 -16.65 3.47
C VAL A 689 25.05 -15.88 3.38
N ILE A 690 26.19 -16.57 3.38
CA ILE A 690 27.52 -15.93 3.25
C ILE A 690 27.67 -15.25 1.88
N LYS A 691 27.24 -15.91 0.80
CA LYS A 691 27.24 -15.35 -0.56
C LYS A 691 26.38 -14.09 -0.63
N LYS A 692 25.22 -14.06 0.04
CA LYS A 692 24.38 -12.87 0.15
C LYS A 692 25.12 -11.70 0.81
N ALA A 693 25.84 -11.95 1.91
CA ALA A 693 26.64 -10.92 2.59
C ALA A 693 27.73 -10.36 1.66
N ILE A 694 28.47 -11.22 0.95
CA ILE A 694 29.48 -10.80 -0.04
C ILE A 694 28.84 -9.96 -1.14
N HIS A 695 27.72 -10.41 -1.70
CA HIS A 695 27.03 -9.72 -2.77
C HIS A 695 26.55 -8.32 -2.35
N THR A 696 25.97 -8.18 -1.15
CA THR A 696 25.57 -6.88 -0.59
C THR A 696 26.74 -5.90 -0.52
N VAL A 697 27.92 -6.37 -0.12
CA VAL A 697 29.11 -5.51 -0.06
C VAL A 697 29.63 -5.14 -1.47
N LEU A 698 29.74 -6.12 -2.37
CA LEU A 698 30.39 -5.90 -3.66
C LEU A 698 29.53 -5.14 -4.67
N TYR A 699 28.23 -5.42 -4.73
CA TYR A 699 27.35 -4.87 -5.76
C TYR A 699 26.53 -3.69 -5.23
N SER A 700 25.80 -3.88 -4.12
CA SER A 700 24.92 -2.84 -3.58
C SER A 700 25.73 -1.67 -3.00
N ALA A 701 26.66 -1.95 -2.08
CA ALA A 701 27.38 -0.90 -1.36
C ALA A 701 28.38 -0.14 -2.24
N LEU A 702 29.20 -0.83 -3.05
CA LEU A 702 30.18 -0.16 -3.91
C LEU A 702 29.53 0.77 -4.93
N GLY A 703 28.40 0.37 -5.52
CA GLY A 703 27.64 1.21 -6.44
C GLY A 703 27.18 2.52 -5.79
N ARG A 704 26.63 2.45 -4.57
CA ARG A 704 26.18 3.64 -3.83
C ARG A 704 27.34 4.54 -3.38
N VAL A 705 28.42 3.96 -2.86
CA VAL A 705 29.63 4.71 -2.46
C VAL A 705 30.22 5.47 -3.65
N ILE A 706 30.27 4.84 -4.83
CA ILE A 706 30.75 5.45 -6.06
C ILE A 706 29.86 6.60 -6.55
N GLN A 707 28.54 6.48 -6.39
CA GLN A 707 27.58 7.55 -6.71
C GLN A 707 27.75 8.77 -5.79
N GLN A 708 28.18 8.58 -4.55
CA GLN A 708 28.45 9.66 -3.59
C GLN A 708 29.80 10.37 -3.85
N ASP A 709 30.73 9.72 -4.56
CA ASP A 709 32.05 10.24 -4.94
C ASP A 709 32.80 10.93 -3.77
N ALA A 710 33.24 12.18 -3.91
CA ALA A 710 33.98 12.91 -2.88
C ALA A 710 33.18 13.15 -1.58
N ALA A 711 31.86 12.98 -1.60
CA ALA A 711 31.03 13.11 -0.41
C ALA A 711 30.92 11.80 0.39
N SER A 712 31.39 10.66 -0.15
CA SER A 712 31.28 9.37 0.54
C SER A 712 32.24 9.29 1.72
N PRO A 713 31.76 9.00 2.95
CA PRO A 713 32.61 8.85 4.12
C PRO A 713 33.44 7.56 4.15
N LEU A 714 33.10 6.57 3.32
CA LEU A 714 33.74 5.25 3.26
C LEU A 714 34.25 4.98 1.84
N GLY A 715 35.51 4.58 1.70
CA GLY A 715 36.12 4.34 0.39
C GLY A 715 35.86 2.93 -0.15
N VAL A 716 35.77 2.79 -1.47
CA VAL A 716 35.70 1.49 -2.17
C VAL A 716 36.83 0.54 -1.73
N ARG A 717 38.05 1.08 -1.62
CA ARG A 717 39.22 0.30 -1.20
C ARG A 717 39.09 -0.24 0.23
N GLU A 718 38.61 0.57 1.17
CA GLU A 718 38.42 0.15 2.57
C GLU A 718 37.41 -1.01 2.66
N ILE A 719 36.32 -0.94 1.88
CA ILE A 719 35.30 -1.99 1.80
C ILE A 719 35.89 -3.29 1.25
N LEU A 720 36.62 -3.18 0.14
CA LEU A 720 37.29 -4.31 -0.49
C LEU A 720 38.31 -4.97 0.44
N GLU A 721 39.19 -4.20 1.07
CA GLU A 721 40.17 -4.71 2.04
C GLU A 721 39.49 -5.42 3.22
N ALA A 722 38.37 -4.90 3.72
CA ALA A 722 37.62 -5.54 4.80
C ALA A 722 37.06 -6.91 4.40
N VAL A 723 36.50 -7.04 3.19
CA VAL A 723 35.99 -8.34 2.67
C VAL A 723 37.13 -9.31 2.40
N GLY A 724 38.23 -8.85 1.79
CA GLY A 724 39.41 -9.70 1.55
C GLY A 724 39.97 -10.27 2.86
N ASN A 725 40.13 -9.42 3.86
CA ASN A 725 40.57 -9.82 5.21
C ASN A 725 39.53 -10.69 5.95
N ALA A 726 38.26 -10.66 5.57
CA ALA A 726 37.25 -11.54 6.13
C ALA A 726 37.40 -12.97 5.60
N THR A 727 37.74 -13.12 4.32
CA THR A 727 37.88 -14.43 3.66
C THR A 727 39.24 -15.12 3.84
N ALA A 728 40.25 -14.40 4.33
CA ALA A 728 41.63 -14.89 4.41
C ALA A 728 41.97 -15.70 5.69
N ILE A 729 41.01 -15.83 6.62
CA ILE A 729 41.25 -16.37 7.96
C ILE A 729 40.60 -17.76 8.04
N HIS A 730 41.41 -18.80 8.30
CA HIS A 730 41.08 -20.22 8.58
C HIS A 730 41.20 -21.24 7.44
N GLU A 731 41.77 -22.42 7.76
CA GLU A 731 42.12 -23.53 6.85
C GLU A 731 40.97 -24.55 6.58
N GLU A 732 39.74 -24.25 6.99
CA GLU A 732 38.58 -25.16 6.79
C GLU A 732 38.06 -25.17 5.34
N SER A 733 37.49 -26.30 4.89
CA SER A 733 37.04 -26.46 3.49
C SER A 733 35.93 -25.51 3.07
N LEU A 734 35.07 -25.08 4.02
CA LEU A 734 34.01 -24.11 3.76
C LEU A 734 34.61 -22.73 3.44
N ASN A 735 35.65 -22.30 4.15
CA ASN A 735 36.32 -21.03 3.93
C ASN A 735 37.02 -20.98 2.58
N GLN A 736 37.53 -22.12 2.10
CA GLN A 736 38.05 -22.21 0.74
C GLN A 736 36.96 -21.97 -0.31
N GLN A 737 35.74 -22.48 -0.12
CA GLN A 737 34.61 -22.21 -1.02
C GLN A 737 34.19 -20.73 -1.00
N VAL A 738 34.20 -20.10 0.19
CA VAL A 738 33.91 -18.66 0.34
C VAL A 738 34.96 -17.83 -0.41
N SER A 739 36.24 -18.15 -0.24
CA SER A 739 37.35 -17.48 -0.92
C SER A 739 37.26 -17.66 -2.44
N THR A 740 37.01 -18.88 -2.93
CA THR A 740 36.80 -19.14 -4.37
C THR A 740 35.64 -18.32 -4.92
N PHE A 741 34.50 -18.30 -4.24
CA PHE A 741 33.34 -17.51 -4.66
C PHE A 741 33.67 -16.01 -4.72
N LEU A 742 34.36 -15.46 -3.72
CA LEU A 742 34.80 -14.06 -3.74
C LEU A 742 35.66 -13.76 -4.97
N HIS A 743 36.65 -14.61 -5.28
CA HIS A 743 37.52 -14.41 -6.44
C HIS A 743 36.73 -14.46 -7.76
N GLU A 744 35.75 -15.35 -7.88
CA GLU A 744 34.84 -15.42 -9.05
C GLU A 744 34.05 -14.11 -9.20
N GLN A 745 33.43 -13.60 -8.13
CA GLN A 745 32.67 -12.35 -8.18
C GLN A 745 33.55 -11.15 -8.55
N LEU A 746 34.76 -11.05 -7.99
CA LEU A 746 35.70 -9.98 -8.33
C LEU A 746 36.12 -10.05 -9.82
N HIS A 747 36.34 -11.25 -10.35
CA HIS A 747 36.64 -11.45 -11.77
C HIS A 747 35.47 -11.04 -12.68
N ASP A 748 34.24 -11.42 -12.31
CA ASP A 748 33.03 -11.04 -13.03
C ASP A 748 32.85 -9.52 -13.06
N MET A 749 33.05 -8.84 -11.93
CA MET A 749 32.99 -7.37 -11.84
C MET A 749 34.04 -6.67 -12.72
N ILE A 750 35.27 -7.19 -12.80
CA ILE A 750 36.29 -6.64 -13.70
C ILE A 750 35.86 -6.80 -15.17
N SER A 751 35.30 -7.96 -15.51
CA SER A 751 34.92 -8.34 -16.86
C SER A 751 33.64 -7.65 -17.36
N ASP A 752 32.75 -7.27 -16.46
CA ASP A 752 31.48 -6.61 -16.78
C ASP A 752 31.69 -5.16 -17.24
N SER A 753 31.27 -4.82 -18.46
CA SER A 753 31.41 -3.49 -19.04
C SER A 753 30.55 -2.40 -18.36
N THR A 754 29.56 -2.79 -17.56
CA THR A 754 28.65 -1.87 -16.84
C THR A 754 29.21 -1.39 -15.50
N VAL A 755 30.22 -2.06 -14.94
CA VAL A 755 30.85 -1.70 -13.66
C VAL A 755 31.76 -0.46 -13.82
N ASP A 756 31.64 0.50 -12.90
CA ASP A 756 32.43 1.75 -12.89
C ASP A 756 33.94 1.45 -12.84
N SER A 757 34.72 2.18 -13.66
CA SER A 757 36.16 1.97 -13.80
C SER A 757 36.93 2.16 -12.50
N ARG A 758 36.45 3.01 -11.58
CA ARG A 758 37.06 3.22 -10.26
C ARG A 758 36.98 1.97 -9.40
N ILE A 759 35.88 1.22 -9.46
CA ILE A 759 35.74 -0.07 -8.77
C ILE A 759 36.75 -1.07 -9.34
N LYS A 760 36.85 -1.15 -10.67
CA LYS A 760 37.80 -2.06 -11.33
C LYS A 760 39.23 -1.77 -10.92
N THR A 761 39.65 -0.51 -10.97
CA THR A 761 40.99 -0.10 -10.53
C THR A 761 41.24 -0.48 -9.07
N ALA A 762 40.28 -0.22 -8.18
CA ALA A 762 40.41 -0.59 -6.77
C ALA A 762 40.55 -2.11 -6.56
N ILE A 763 39.78 -2.94 -7.29
CA ILE A 763 39.93 -4.41 -7.24
C ILE A 763 41.32 -4.83 -7.70
N GLN A 764 41.83 -4.25 -8.80
CA GLN A 764 43.15 -4.55 -9.34
C GLN A 764 44.27 -4.14 -8.37
N GLU A 765 44.12 -3.02 -7.67
CA GLU A 765 45.09 -2.57 -6.65
C GLU A 765 45.09 -3.47 -5.41
N VAL A 766 43.92 -3.92 -4.94
CA VAL A 766 43.80 -4.72 -3.71
C VAL A 766 44.16 -6.19 -3.95
N TRP A 767 43.78 -6.79 -5.09
CA TRP A 767 44.02 -8.22 -5.39
C TRP A 767 45.03 -8.50 -6.51
N GLY A 768 45.58 -7.48 -7.17
CA GLY A 768 46.63 -7.67 -8.20
C GLY A 768 46.14 -8.30 -9.51
N PHE A 769 44.83 -8.32 -9.78
CA PHE A 769 44.27 -8.85 -11.02
C PHE A 769 44.76 -8.04 -12.23
N THR A 770 45.55 -8.64 -13.12
CA THR A 770 45.78 -8.08 -14.46
C THR A 770 44.68 -8.59 -15.38
N PRO A 771 43.84 -7.73 -16.00
CA PRO A 771 42.83 -8.18 -16.94
C PRO A 771 43.53 -8.82 -18.15
N PRO A 772 43.02 -9.92 -18.72
CA PRO A 772 43.56 -10.44 -19.96
C PRO A 772 43.46 -9.36 -21.04
N PRO A 773 44.47 -9.24 -21.94
CA PRO A 773 44.45 -8.24 -22.99
C PRO A 773 43.16 -8.38 -23.80
N PRO A 774 42.54 -7.25 -24.22
CA PRO A 774 41.29 -7.30 -24.95
C PRO A 774 41.45 -8.20 -26.17
N VAL A 775 40.60 -9.22 -26.28
CA VAL A 775 40.50 -10.03 -27.49
C VAL A 775 39.93 -9.14 -28.57
N VAL A 776 40.81 -8.55 -29.37
CA VAL A 776 40.44 -7.90 -30.62
C VAL A 776 39.94 -9.00 -31.54
N ILE A 777 38.62 -9.18 -31.63
CA ILE A 777 38.02 -9.94 -32.72
C ILE A 777 38.33 -9.12 -33.98
N ALA A 778 39.38 -9.54 -34.71
CA ALA A 778 39.72 -8.97 -35.99
C ALA A 778 38.46 -9.01 -36.87
N GLY A 779 37.99 -7.82 -37.27
CA GLY A 779 36.74 -7.65 -37.98
C GLY A 779 36.61 -8.65 -39.12
N ILE A 780 35.54 -9.43 -39.10
CA ILE A 780 35.08 -10.17 -40.27
C ILE A 780 34.76 -9.11 -41.32
N LYS A 781 35.67 -8.94 -42.28
CA LYS A 781 35.38 -8.23 -43.52
C LYS A 781 34.19 -8.92 -44.16
N GLN A 782 33.02 -8.30 -44.13
CA GLN A 782 31.92 -8.69 -44.99
C GLN A 782 32.40 -8.65 -46.45
N PRO A 783 32.32 -9.76 -47.22
CA PRO A 783 32.44 -9.70 -48.67
C PRO A 783 31.22 -8.94 -49.19
N GLY A 784 31.46 -7.86 -49.91
CA GLY A 784 30.41 -6.96 -50.39
C GLY A 784 29.46 -7.60 -51.41
N LYS A 785 28.23 -7.09 -51.38
CA LYS A 785 27.29 -6.86 -52.50
C LYS A 785 27.17 -7.95 -53.58
N LYS A 786 26.00 -8.61 -53.59
CA LYS A 786 24.99 -8.37 -54.63
C LYS A 786 23.59 -8.61 -54.09
#